data_AF-A0A6A5C8G6-F1
#
_entry.id   AF-A0A6A5C8G6-F1
#
_cell.length_a   1.000
_cell.length_b   1.000
_cell.length_c   1.000
_cell.angle_alpha   90.00
_cell.angle_beta   90.00
_cell.angle_gamma   90.00
#
_symmetry.space_group_name_H-M   'P 1'
#
loop_
_entity.id
_entity.type
_entity.pdbx_description
1 polymer ?
#
loop_
_entity_poly.entity_id
_entity_poly.type
_entity_poly.pdbx_seq_one_letter_code
_entity_poly.pdbx_strand_id
1 'polypeptide(L)'
;MTRPNFPQFLFSILLSLVASSSSLCFLFSLLSPIHAKLSLSHHEQQQQPLKPQIPLILVPGYAASIITASEKNSGTFVKHLYESYPNSTQDFMYLSCKIINSNTMQSFVADDQQWDLISPMDRFGLFAIDNLNPGSSQGNGPDRFYFHDMINYLKNSLGYEEGKTLFAFPYDWRQSITKLALRLASYVKTVASQSNSKKVNIISHSMGGYVTKSALVEDASLASYVNIYIAFGSPWQGTGKDWVVSALFGNNLNNFKLNEMVVRSVSLGSISFYERMVLSLKGNNGEGKISVNGVNVKDLTMIEAIDSFLKDSKVEYTTALDNGGGNVKSELVPFRADILSNKLENSVIRQIYNFQKDIYGPIQPRYFYNIFGEGRKTALSVSLTGSGIQLESDGSINISNISQIKYLMGDYTSGDGVASFASAMNDGLEATQRISSFNSHNGLLRDENSFLSIKYYLEQHCHVIGKWDLTISDANGAVVSNSNILVKETYDWYAYSDSFSMNGRYFRDVWNGNMTFKETVYDFSLKLDTSQVKTFSNLCVFSKLSGIMTSRTSGMSFNVSAVASQSMDGAQCTQNQGCDVANGVGVRECINGYLSDICRVTECNPGFLMSVGQPVRPSTCIEKSVSFIAPIVIGSLLGLFILCTGVILCVCYVRVKFSKKGTSGTYQAF
;
A
#
# COMPACT_ATOMS: atom_id res chain seq x y z
N MET A 1 -53.61 53.61 15.12
CA MET A 1 -52.21 53.11 15.13
C MET A 1 -52.25 51.69 14.61
N THR A 2 -52.30 51.58 13.29
CA THR A 2 -52.62 50.38 12.52
C THR A 2 -52.27 50.71 11.07
N ARG A 3 -51.50 49.86 10.38
CA ARG A 3 -51.85 49.22 9.11
C ARG A 3 -50.61 48.70 8.33
N PRO A 4 -50.81 47.63 7.53
CA PRO A 4 -49.81 46.97 6.69
C PRO A 4 -49.76 47.59 5.28
N ASN A 5 -48.70 47.31 4.49
CA ASN A 5 -48.64 47.66 3.07
C ASN A 5 -48.43 46.41 2.18
N PHE A 6 -49.49 46.10 1.42
CA PHE A 6 -49.58 45.41 0.11
C PHE A 6 -49.32 46.45 -1.04
N PRO A 7 -49.52 46.20 -2.36
CA PRO A 7 -49.58 44.98 -3.21
C PRO A 7 -48.82 45.08 -4.57
N GLN A 8 -48.92 44.00 -5.36
CA GLN A 8 -48.75 43.85 -6.82
C GLN A 8 -49.15 45.06 -7.70
N PHE A 9 -48.43 45.35 -8.80
CA PHE A 9 -48.95 45.83 -10.10
C PHE A 9 -47.81 46.07 -11.10
N LEU A 10 -47.78 45.31 -12.21
CA LEU A 10 -47.37 45.72 -13.57
C LEU A 10 -47.09 44.47 -14.42
N PHE A 11 -48.16 43.70 -14.62
CA PHE A 11 -48.28 42.68 -15.64
C PHE A 11 -49.14 43.25 -16.78
N SER A 12 -48.66 44.34 -17.39
CA SER A 12 -49.29 44.99 -18.54
C SER A 12 -48.44 46.20 -18.90
N ILE A 13 -48.00 46.28 -20.16
CA ILE A 13 -47.16 47.31 -20.82
C ILE A 13 -45.72 46.80 -21.06
N LEU A 14 -45.56 46.00 -22.13
CA LEU A 14 -44.43 46.02 -23.08
C LEU A 14 -44.63 44.96 -24.18
N LEU A 15 -45.84 44.90 -24.73
CA LEU A 15 -46.17 44.14 -25.93
C LEU A 15 -46.74 45.11 -26.99
N SER A 16 -45.90 46.04 -27.44
CA SER A 16 -46.10 46.83 -28.67
C SER A 16 -44.81 47.59 -28.99
N LEU A 17 -44.29 47.43 -30.22
CA LEU A 17 -42.94 47.76 -30.74
C LEU A 17 -42.02 46.54 -30.61
N VAL A 18 -41.76 45.72 -31.63
CA VAL A 18 -41.31 46.09 -32.99
C VAL A 18 -41.74 45.00 -33.97
N ALA A 19 -42.58 45.38 -34.93
CA ALA A 19 -42.63 44.72 -36.24
C ALA A 19 -41.74 45.50 -37.21
N SER A 20 -41.19 44.82 -38.21
CA SER A 20 -40.39 45.30 -39.35
C SER A 20 -38.89 45.53 -39.10
N SER A 21 -38.09 44.52 -39.45
CA SER A 21 -37.22 44.60 -40.63
C SER A 21 -36.32 43.35 -40.70
N SER A 22 -36.34 42.76 -41.88
CA SER A 22 -35.50 41.65 -42.33
C SER A 22 -34.03 42.06 -42.36
N SER A 23 -33.23 41.56 -41.43
CA SER A 23 -31.78 41.37 -41.55
C SER A 23 -31.30 40.65 -40.32
N LEU A 24 -30.92 39.37 -40.44
CA LEU A 24 -29.94 38.63 -39.63
C LEU A 24 -30.16 37.10 -39.75
N CYS A 25 -30.24 36.62 -40.99
CA CYS A 25 -29.86 35.24 -41.32
C CYS A 25 -28.33 35.13 -41.24
N PHE A 26 -27.75 35.14 -40.03
CA PHE A 26 -26.35 34.76 -39.80
C PHE A 26 -26.09 34.27 -38.36
N LEU A 27 -27.14 33.86 -37.63
CA LEU A 27 -27.07 33.46 -36.22
C LEU A 27 -27.81 32.13 -35.92
N PHE A 28 -27.79 31.20 -36.88
CA PHE A 28 -28.48 29.91 -36.78
C PHE A 28 -27.53 28.68 -36.74
N SER A 29 -26.36 28.80 -36.11
CA SER A 29 -25.49 27.64 -35.83
C SER A 29 -25.01 27.52 -34.38
N LEU A 30 -25.53 28.34 -33.47
CA LEU A 30 -25.24 28.26 -32.05
C LEU A 30 -26.54 28.49 -31.29
N LEU A 31 -27.34 27.43 -31.10
CA LEU A 31 -28.18 27.19 -29.92
C LEU A 31 -29.12 26.00 -30.14
N SER A 32 -28.97 25.01 -29.24
CA SER A 32 -29.92 23.96 -28.81
C SER A 32 -29.58 22.52 -29.25
N PRO A 33 -29.72 21.53 -28.33
CA PRO A 33 -30.77 21.47 -27.32
C PRO A 33 -30.30 21.50 -25.87
N ILE A 34 -30.79 22.53 -25.17
CA ILE A 34 -31.31 22.39 -23.81
C ILE A 34 -32.52 21.46 -23.92
N HIS A 35 -32.35 20.21 -23.49
CA HIS A 35 -33.46 19.34 -23.08
C HIS A 35 -33.18 18.89 -21.64
N ALA A 36 -34.07 19.34 -20.75
CA ALA A 36 -34.44 18.71 -19.49
C ALA A 36 -33.32 18.36 -18.49
N LYS A 37 -32.75 19.40 -17.85
CA LYS A 37 -32.31 19.30 -16.44
C LYS A 37 -33.47 19.72 -15.54
N LEU A 38 -34.55 18.93 -15.49
CA LEU A 38 -35.43 18.95 -14.32
C LEU A 38 -34.69 18.13 -13.26
N SER A 39 -33.97 18.83 -12.38
CA SER A 39 -33.40 18.23 -11.18
C SER A 39 -34.57 17.76 -10.30
N LEU A 40 -34.84 16.46 -10.30
CA LEU A 40 -35.36 15.80 -9.11
C LEU A 40 -34.28 15.97 -8.05
N SER A 41 -34.47 16.96 -7.18
CA SER A 41 -33.75 17.09 -5.92
C SER A 41 -34.14 15.90 -5.04
N HIS A 42 -33.49 14.77 -5.23
CA HIS A 42 -33.18 13.92 -4.10
C HIS A 42 -32.04 14.60 -3.36
N HIS A 43 -32.39 15.29 -2.28
CA HIS A 43 -31.45 15.54 -1.19
C HIS A 43 -31.01 14.17 -0.65
N GLU A 44 -30.03 13.54 -1.29
CA GLU A 44 -29.09 12.71 -0.56
C GLU A 44 -28.39 13.66 0.42
N GLN A 45 -28.76 13.59 1.69
CA GLN A 45 -27.93 14.13 2.75
C GLN A 45 -26.59 13.35 2.71
N GLN A 46 -25.62 13.83 1.93
CA GLN A 46 -24.24 13.35 2.02
C GLN A 46 -23.75 13.71 3.43
N GLN A 47 -23.75 12.72 4.32
CA GLN A 47 -23.26 12.84 5.69
C GLN A 47 -21.76 13.14 5.67
N GLN A 48 -21.32 14.01 6.59
CA GLN A 48 -19.91 14.39 6.69
C GLN A 48 -19.07 13.17 7.11
N PRO A 49 -17.97 12.87 6.40
CA PRO A 49 -17.06 11.79 6.77
C PRO A 49 -16.46 12.02 8.17
N LEU A 50 -16.13 10.92 8.87
CA LEU A 50 -15.40 10.97 10.14
C LEU A 50 -14.17 11.85 9.97
N LYS A 51 -13.99 12.84 10.85
CA LYS A 51 -12.86 13.75 10.74
C LYS A 51 -11.58 13.03 11.17
N PRO A 52 -10.56 12.93 10.29
CA PRO A 52 -9.30 12.28 10.65
C PRO A 52 -8.60 13.01 11.78
N GLN A 53 -8.15 12.28 12.80
CA GLN A 53 -7.43 12.86 13.94
C GLN A 53 -5.90 12.81 13.78
N ILE A 54 -5.39 11.88 12.98
CA ILE A 54 -3.95 11.69 12.74
C ILE A 54 -3.63 12.18 11.32
N PRO A 55 -2.69 13.13 11.15
CA PRO A 55 -2.30 13.63 9.85
C PRO A 55 -1.66 12.52 9.01
N LEU A 56 -1.92 12.55 7.70
CA LEU A 56 -1.44 11.60 6.72
C LEU A 56 -0.46 12.28 5.76
N ILE A 57 0.67 11.62 5.52
CA ILE A 57 1.70 12.05 4.56
C ILE A 57 1.74 11.07 3.39
N LEU A 58 1.58 11.58 2.17
CA LEU A 58 1.76 10.82 0.93
C LEU A 58 3.21 10.95 0.44
N VAL A 59 3.86 9.83 0.14
CA VAL A 59 5.25 9.76 -0.32
C VAL A 59 5.32 9.13 -1.72
N PRO A 60 5.67 9.89 -2.76
CA PRO A 60 5.68 9.43 -4.15
C PRO A 60 6.85 8.52 -4.49
N GLY A 61 6.82 7.95 -5.70
CA GLY A 61 7.83 7.06 -6.24
C GLY A 61 8.86 7.78 -7.11
N TYR A 62 9.63 6.98 -7.87
CA TYR A 62 10.58 7.51 -8.84
C TYR A 62 9.86 8.19 -10.00
N ALA A 63 10.35 9.36 -10.42
CA ALA A 63 9.71 10.14 -11.49
C ALA A 63 8.21 10.37 -11.23
N ALA A 64 7.84 10.62 -9.97
CA ALA A 64 6.45 10.74 -9.54
C ALA A 64 6.20 12.01 -8.70
N SER A 65 7.07 13.01 -8.87
CA SER A 65 6.87 14.37 -8.38
C SER A 65 7.26 15.35 -9.47
N ILE A 66 6.45 16.39 -9.66
CA ILE A 66 6.82 17.54 -10.48
C ILE A 66 8.12 18.12 -9.93
N ILE A 67 9.03 18.47 -10.83
CA ILE A 67 10.21 19.29 -10.54
C ILE A 67 10.06 20.59 -11.33
N THR A 68 10.29 21.71 -10.66
CA THR A 68 10.19 23.05 -11.23
C THR A 68 11.51 23.78 -11.08
N ALA A 69 11.76 24.69 -12.00
CA ALA A 69 12.80 25.69 -11.87
C ALA A 69 12.24 26.94 -11.19
N SER A 70 13.01 27.49 -10.25
CA SER A 70 12.81 28.82 -9.67
C SER A 70 14.12 29.61 -9.69
N GLU A 71 14.07 30.92 -9.86
CA GLU A 71 15.26 31.79 -9.80
C GLU A 71 15.91 31.74 -8.40
N LYS A 72 17.24 31.51 -8.31
CA LYS A 72 17.97 31.34 -7.03
C LYS A 72 17.80 32.49 -6.04
N ASN A 73 17.72 33.73 -6.54
CA ASN A 73 17.70 34.93 -5.69
C ASN A 73 16.28 35.37 -5.30
N SER A 74 15.32 35.22 -6.21
CA SER A 74 13.95 35.70 -5.98
C SER A 74 12.99 34.59 -5.59
N GLY A 75 13.37 33.31 -5.75
CA GLY A 75 12.47 32.17 -5.62
C GLY A 75 11.31 32.19 -6.63
N THR A 76 11.38 33.06 -7.64
CA THR A 76 10.29 33.23 -8.61
C THR A 76 10.19 31.97 -9.45
N PHE A 77 8.99 31.39 -9.53
CA PHE A 77 8.71 30.26 -10.40
C PHE A 77 9.02 30.62 -11.85
N VAL A 78 9.78 29.75 -12.52
CA VAL A 78 10.13 29.90 -13.92
C VAL A 78 9.26 28.97 -14.76
N LYS A 79 9.38 27.65 -14.55
CA LYS A 79 8.62 26.65 -15.30
C LYS A 79 8.62 25.26 -14.66
N HIS A 80 7.68 24.42 -15.09
CA HIS A 80 7.72 22.98 -14.85
C HIS A 80 8.74 22.30 -15.77
N LEU A 81 9.54 21.40 -15.22
CA LEU A 81 10.58 20.65 -15.93
C LEU A 81 10.23 19.18 -16.14
N TYR A 82 9.27 18.65 -15.37
CA TYR A 82 8.83 17.28 -15.50
C TYR A 82 7.31 17.18 -15.63
N GLU A 83 6.98 16.37 -16.65
CA GLU A 83 5.78 16.22 -17.47
C GLU A 83 5.18 17.52 -18.03
N SER A 84 6.04 18.40 -18.54
CA SER A 84 5.63 19.56 -19.36
C SER A 84 5.30 19.15 -20.80
N TYR A 85 4.36 19.83 -21.44
CA TYR A 85 3.98 19.63 -22.85
C TYR A 85 3.86 20.98 -23.58
N PRO A 86 4.13 21.02 -24.90
CA PRO A 86 4.63 19.93 -25.75
C PRO A 86 6.15 19.69 -25.64
N ASN A 87 6.87 20.52 -24.87
CA ASN A 87 8.33 20.59 -24.83
C ASN A 87 8.99 19.59 -23.86
N SER A 88 8.36 18.43 -23.62
CA SER A 88 8.79 17.47 -22.58
C SER A 88 10.28 17.13 -22.66
N THR A 89 10.80 16.89 -23.87
CA THR A 89 12.22 16.55 -24.05
C THR A 89 13.16 17.69 -23.65
N GLN A 90 12.86 18.92 -24.10
CA GLN A 90 13.70 20.09 -23.83
C GLN A 90 13.70 20.42 -22.34
N ASP A 91 12.52 20.41 -21.72
CA ASP A 91 12.37 20.76 -20.30
C ASP A 91 12.98 19.70 -19.38
N PHE A 92 12.85 18.42 -19.74
CA PHE A 92 13.48 17.33 -18.99
C PHE A 92 15.01 17.36 -19.12
N MET A 93 15.56 17.84 -20.24
CA MET A 93 17.00 18.02 -20.40
C MET A 93 17.58 18.97 -19.35
N TYR A 94 16.82 19.97 -18.88
CA TYR A 94 17.24 20.87 -17.80
C TYR A 94 17.38 20.17 -16.43
N LEU A 95 16.89 18.93 -16.31
CA LEU A 95 17.13 18.06 -15.16
C LEU A 95 18.45 17.28 -15.27
N SER A 96 19.29 17.52 -16.28
CA SER A 96 20.57 16.84 -16.39
C SER A 96 21.52 17.26 -15.28
N CYS A 97 22.19 16.29 -14.67
CA CYS A 97 23.10 16.48 -13.54
C CYS A 97 24.42 15.76 -13.77
N LYS A 98 25.47 16.26 -13.11
CA LYS A 98 26.69 15.51 -12.84
C LYS A 98 26.75 15.11 -11.37
N ILE A 99 27.22 13.91 -11.10
CA ILE A 99 27.42 13.43 -9.73
C ILE A 99 28.79 13.91 -9.24
N ILE A 100 28.79 14.70 -8.16
CA ILE A 100 30.02 15.29 -7.60
C ILE A 100 30.66 14.33 -6.58
N ASN A 101 29.84 13.67 -5.78
CA ASN A 101 30.27 12.66 -4.82
C ASN A 101 29.11 11.67 -4.52
N SER A 102 29.32 10.75 -3.58
CA SER A 102 28.36 9.68 -3.25
C SER A 102 26.95 10.15 -2.89
N ASN A 103 26.76 11.38 -2.41
CA ASN A 103 25.47 11.89 -1.95
C ASN A 103 25.04 13.22 -2.59
N THR A 104 25.90 13.84 -3.40
CA THR A 104 25.66 15.14 -4.01
C THR A 104 25.77 15.06 -5.53
N MET A 105 24.72 15.55 -6.19
CA MET A 105 24.68 15.81 -7.63
C MET A 105 24.45 17.31 -7.86
N GLN A 106 24.87 17.80 -9.02
CA GLN A 106 24.79 19.20 -9.41
C GLN A 106 24.15 19.29 -10.80
N SER A 107 23.08 20.09 -10.94
CA SER A 107 22.48 20.38 -12.26
C SER A 107 23.29 21.49 -12.93
N PHE A 108 24.07 21.10 -13.94
CA PHE A 108 24.88 22.05 -14.69
C PHE A 108 24.02 23.01 -15.54
N VAL A 109 22.83 22.57 -15.98
CA VAL A 109 21.93 23.44 -16.73
C VAL A 109 21.25 24.45 -15.80
N ALA A 110 20.75 24.00 -14.65
CA ALA A 110 20.13 24.91 -13.68
C ALA A 110 21.15 25.91 -13.12
N ASP A 111 22.39 25.50 -12.88
CA ASP A 111 23.43 26.41 -12.43
C ASP A 111 23.76 27.50 -13.45
N ASP A 112 23.85 27.15 -14.73
CA ASP A 112 24.03 28.13 -15.80
C ASP A 112 22.87 29.12 -15.89
N GLN A 113 21.65 28.66 -15.63
CA GLN A 113 20.44 29.50 -15.60
C GLN A 113 20.24 30.26 -14.29
N GLN A 114 21.09 30.05 -13.27
CA GLN A 114 20.88 30.55 -11.90
C GLN A 114 19.54 30.10 -11.28
N TRP A 115 19.16 28.85 -11.52
CA TRP A 115 17.94 28.24 -11.01
C TRP A 115 18.18 27.28 -9.86
N ASP A 116 17.23 27.27 -8.93
CA ASP A 116 16.99 26.19 -8.00
C ASP A 116 15.97 25.21 -8.57
N LEU A 117 16.27 23.92 -8.41
CA LEU A 117 15.37 22.83 -8.79
C LEU A 117 14.66 22.33 -7.54
N ILE A 118 13.36 22.58 -7.48
CA ILE A 118 12.53 22.21 -6.34
C ILE A 118 11.32 21.40 -6.79
N SER A 119 10.85 20.51 -5.92
CA SER A 119 9.49 19.98 -6.06
C SER A 119 8.52 20.94 -5.36
N PRO A 120 7.47 21.40 -6.05
CA PRO A 120 6.54 22.37 -5.48
C PRO A 120 5.89 21.88 -4.19
N MET A 121 5.78 22.79 -3.22
CA MET A 121 5.06 22.54 -1.96
C MET A 121 3.63 23.11 -1.99
N ASP A 122 3.17 23.58 -3.14
CA ASP A 122 1.78 23.98 -3.39
C ASP A 122 0.79 22.89 -2.96
N ARG A 123 -0.33 23.33 -2.38
CA ARG A 123 -1.29 22.43 -1.73
C ARG A 123 -0.60 21.46 -0.76
N PHE A 124 0.37 21.98 0.02
CA PHE A 124 1.11 21.21 1.02
C PHE A 124 1.83 19.99 0.42
N GLY A 125 2.36 20.18 -0.79
CA GLY A 125 3.04 19.17 -1.60
C GLY A 125 2.12 18.31 -2.46
N LEU A 126 0.80 18.38 -2.26
CA LEU A 126 -0.15 17.53 -2.98
C LEU A 126 -0.16 17.86 -4.47
N PHE A 127 -0.02 19.14 -4.84
CA PHE A 127 0.03 19.57 -6.24
C PHE A 127 1.10 18.81 -7.04
N ALA A 128 2.28 18.61 -6.46
CA ALA A 128 3.41 17.99 -7.14
C ALA A 128 3.24 16.49 -7.41
N ILE A 129 2.27 15.82 -6.76
CA ILE A 129 2.05 14.37 -6.89
C ILE A 129 0.63 14.02 -7.41
N ASP A 130 -0.21 15.03 -7.65
CA ASP A 130 -1.60 14.87 -8.04
C ASP A 130 -1.72 14.50 -9.53
N ASN A 131 -1.55 15.48 -10.41
CA ASN A 131 -1.42 15.32 -11.86
C ASN A 131 -0.03 15.80 -12.27
N LEU A 132 0.82 14.88 -12.75
CA LEU A 132 2.21 15.19 -13.08
C LEU A 132 2.31 16.16 -14.28
N ASN A 133 1.30 16.21 -15.15
CA ASN A 133 1.16 17.21 -16.21
C ASN A 133 0.10 18.26 -15.84
N PRO A 134 0.43 19.29 -15.04
CA PRO A 134 -0.53 20.33 -14.69
C PRO A 134 -1.02 21.13 -15.92
N GLY A 135 -0.22 21.13 -17.00
CA GLY A 135 -0.54 21.75 -18.29
C GLY A 135 -1.76 21.16 -19.01
N SER A 136 -2.14 19.92 -18.68
CA SER A 136 -3.27 19.23 -19.32
C SER A 136 -4.59 19.98 -19.11
N SER A 137 -4.75 20.66 -17.97
CA SER A 137 -5.92 21.48 -17.66
C SER A 137 -6.10 22.68 -18.61
N GLN A 138 -5.01 23.13 -19.27
CA GLN A 138 -5.03 24.13 -20.34
C GLN A 138 -5.01 23.51 -21.75
N GLY A 139 -5.22 22.19 -21.86
CA GLY A 139 -5.19 21.46 -23.13
C GLY A 139 -3.79 21.07 -23.61
N ASN A 140 -2.75 21.27 -22.80
CA ASN A 140 -1.37 20.91 -23.17
C ASN A 140 -1.07 19.45 -22.82
N GLY A 141 -1.41 18.55 -23.73
CA GLY A 141 -1.14 17.11 -23.58
C GLY A 141 -2.12 16.38 -22.65
N PRO A 142 -1.93 15.06 -22.47
CA PRO A 142 -2.84 14.23 -21.68
C PRO A 142 -2.67 14.46 -20.18
N ASP A 143 -3.72 14.17 -19.41
CA ASP A 143 -3.60 14.04 -17.96
C ASP A 143 -2.61 12.93 -17.60
N ARG A 144 -1.86 13.19 -16.54
CA ARG A 144 -0.87 12.27 -15.97
C ARG A 144 -1.11 12.10 -14.49
N PHE A 145 -2.34 11.71 -14.17
CA PHE A 145 -2.77 11.46 -12.80
C PHE A 145 -1.89 10.41 -12.12
N TYR A 146 -1.43 10.71 -10.92
CA TYR A 146 -0.62 9.81 -10.13
C TYR A 146 -1.32 9.51 -8.79
N PHE A 147 -1.30 10.41 -7.81
CA PHE A 147 -2.11 10.28 -6.59
C PHE A 147 -3.52 10.89 -6.71
N HIS A 148 -3.90 11.47 -7.85
CA HIS A 148 -5.18 12.18 -8.04
C HIS A 148 -6.40 11.48 -7.43
N ASP A 149 -6.65 10.22 -7.82
CA ASP A 149 -7.82 9.47 -7.38
C ASP A 149 -7.77 9.18 -5.87
N MET A 150 -6.59 8.88 -5.33
CA MET A 150 -6.39 8.68 -3.90
C MET A 150 -6.58 9.97 -3.10
N ILE A 151 -6.06 11.10 -3.58
CA ILE A 151 -6.24 12.41 -2.94
C ILE A 151 -7.74 12.77 -2.90
N ASN A 152 -8.44 12.57 -4.02
CA ASN A 152 -9.88 12.78 -4.09
C ASN A 152 -10.64 11.86 -3.14
N TYR A 153 -10.28 10.58 -3.06
CA TYR A 153 -10.87 9.64 -2.11
C TYR A 153 -10.66 10.07 -0.65
N LEU A 154 -9.42 10.39 -0.27
CA LEU A 154 -9.08 10.82 1.09
C LEU A 154 -9.88 12.07 1.49
N LYS A 155 -10.00 13.06 0.60
CA LYS A 155 -10.72 14.30 0.87
C LYS A 155 -12.23 14.09 0.89
N ASN A 156 -12.78 13.53 -0.19
CA ASN A 156 -14.21 13.52 -0.43
C ASN A 156 -14.91 12.40 0.34
N SER A 157 -14.21 11.28 0.60
CA SER A 157 -14.79 10.11 1.25
C SER A 157 -14.31 9.91 2.69
N LEU A 158 -13.09 10.35 3.04
CA LEU A 158 -12.54 10.18 4.39
C LEU A 158 -12.34 11.50 5.16
N GLY A 159 -12.75 12.64 4.62
CA GLY A 159 -12.77 13.92 5.36
C GLY A 159 -11.39 14.52 5.65
N TYR A 160 -10.35 14.07 4.95
CA TYR A 160 -9.02 14.65 5.05
C TYR A 160 -8.98 16.09 4.49
N GLU A 161 -8.30 16.98 5.20
CA GLU A 161 -8.18 18.40 4.86
C GLU A 161 -6.72 18.73 4.52
N GLU A 162 -6.49 19.28 3.32
CA GLU A 162 -5.16 19.71 2.86
C GLU A 162 -4.55 20.71 3.85
N GLY A 163 -3.31 20.45 4.28
CA GLY A 163 -2.57 21.34 5.18
C GLY A 163 -2.97 21.30 6.64
N LYS A 164 -3.96 20.48 7.00
CA LYS A 164 -4.33 20.20 8.39
C LYS A 164 -4.11 18.75 8.74
N THR A 165 -4.69 17.86 7.95
CA THR A 165 -4.63 16.41 8.15
C THR A 165 -4.11 15.66 6.93
N LEU A 166 -3.97 16.30 5.76
CA LEU A 166 -3.41 15.71 4.56
C LEU A 166 -2.25 16.53 4.00
N PHE A 167 -1.13 15.85 3.83
CA PHE A 167 0.12 16.41 3.36
C PHE A 167 0.77 15.46 2.34
N ALA A 168 1.69 15.98 1.55
CA ALA A 168 2.56 15.17 0.74
C ALA A 168 4.02 15.59 0.93
N PHE A 169 4.90 14.63 0.76
CA PHE A 169 6.34 14.85 0.71
C PHE A 169 6.83 14.65 -0.72
N PRO A 170 6.59 15.59 -1.65
CA PRO A 170 7.20 15.53 -2.96
C PRO A 170 8.69 15.80 -2.85
N TYR A 171 9.46 15.20 -3.77
CA TYR A 171 10.91 15.34 -3.73
C TYR A 171 11.53 15.22 -5.12
N ASP A 172 12.74 15.78 -5.24
CA ASP A 172 13.60 15.57 -6.40
C ASP A 172 14.09 14.11 -6.41
N TRP A 173 13.40 13.29 -7.17
CA TRP A 173 13.57 11.83 -7.25
C TRP A 173 14.92 11.39 -7.84
N ARG A 174 15.76 12.33 -8.30
CA ARG A 174 17.14 12.07 -8.76
C ARG A 174 18.14 11.99 -7.60
N GLN A 175 17.82 12.60 -6.46
CA GLN A 175 18.70 12.71 -5.29
C GLN A 175 18.92 11.36 -4.59
N SER A 176 19.97 11.28 -3.78
CA SER A 176 20.24 10.11 -2.94
C SER A 176 19.07 9.82 -1.99
N ILE A 177 18.62 8.57 -1.95
CA ILE A 177 17.61 8.03 -1.04
C ILE A 177 17.98 8.29 0.42
N THR A 178 19.25 8.16 0.80
CA THR A 178 19.74 8.53 2.15
C THR A 178 19.49 10.02 2.46
N LYS A 179 19.77 10.91 1.51
CA LYS A 179 19.50 12.35 1.69
C LYS A 179 17.99 12.63 1.78
N LEU A 180 17.20 11.96 0.95
CA LEU A 180 15.74 12.06 0.97
C LEU A 180 15.14 11.52 2.27
N ALA A 181 15.71 10.44 2.81
CA ALA A 181 15.31 9.83 4.08
C ALA A 181 15.45 10.79 5.27
N LEU A 182 16.61 11.46 5.39
CA LEU A 182 16.83 12.47 6.43
C LEU A 182 15.85 13.66 6.32
N ARG A 183 15.53 14.06 5.08
CA ARG A 183 14.54 15.11 4.82
C ARG A 183 13.12 14.65 5.20
N LEU A 184 12.74 13.42 4.88
CA LEU A 184 11.45 12.86 5.25
C LEU A 184 11.33 12.72 6.78
N ALA A 185 12.37 12.25 7.47
CA ALA A 185 12.38 12.13 8.93
C ALA A 185 12.14 13.49 9.61
N SER A 186 12.82 14.54 9.14
CA SER A 186 12.59 15.92 9.58
C SER A 186 11.16 16.37 9.27
N TYR A 187 10.70 16.15 8.04
CA TYR A 187 9.37 16.58 7.58
C TYR A 187 8.22 15.93 8.38
N VAL A 188 8.34 14.64 8.71
CA VAL A 188 7.36 13.93 9.56
C VAL A 188 7.23 14.59 10.93
N LYS A 189 8.34 14.94 11.57
CA LYS A 189 8.33 15.65 12.86
C LYS A 189 7.71 17.04 12.74
N THR A 190 7.97 17.74 11.64
CA THR A 190 7.34 19.04 11.33
C THR A 190 5.82 18.90 11.17
N VAL A 191 5.34 17.93 10.38
CA VAL A 191 3.89 17.70 10.19
C VAL A 191 3.23 17.31 11.50
N ALA A 192 3.83 16.43 12.30
CA ALA A 192 3.31 16.08 13.63
C ALA A 192 3.13 17.34 14.49
N SER A 193 4.13 18.21 14.55
CA SER A 193 4.07 19.47 15.30
C SER A 193 3.03 20.44 14.73
N GLN A 194 2.98 20.64 13.41
CA GLN A 194 2.06 21.57 12.75
C GLN A 194 0.60 21.16 12.90
N SER A 195 0.33 19.85 12.86
CA SER A 195 -1.01 19.30 13.06
C SER A 195 -1.39 19.15 14.54
N ASN A 196 -0.55 19.58 15.48
CA ASN A 196 -0.72 19.35 16.93
C ASN A 196 -1.00 17.86 17.26
N SER A 197 -0.35 16.95 16.53
CA SER A 197 -0.49 15.51 16.69
C SER A 197 0.82 14.91 17.19
N LYS A 198 0.72 13.92 18.08
CA LYS A 198 1.91 13.16 18.53
C LYS A 198 2.44 12.21 17.46
N LYS A 199 1.61 11.88 16.46
CA LYS A 199 1.93 10.88 15.42
C LYS A 199 1.42 11.30 14.05
N VAL A 200 1.94 10.65 13.01
CA VAL A 200 1.48 10.74 11.63
C VAL A 200 1.19 9.34 11.07
N ASN A 201 0.35 9.27 10.05
CA ASN A 201 0.23 8.12 9.17
C ASN A 201 1.03 8.40 7.88
N ILE A 202 1.54 7.36 7.24
CA ILE A 202 2.29 7.47 5.98
C ILE A 202 1.70 6.51 4.95
N ILE A 203 1.47 6.99 3.73
CA ILE A 203 1.25 6.13 2.56
C ILE A 203 2.41 6.40 1.59
N SER A 204 3.14 5.36 1.21
CA SER A 204 4.22 5.46 0.21
C SER A 204 3.91 4.62 -1.02
N HIS A 205 4.48 5.01 -2.16
CA HIS A 205 4.43 4.21 -3.39
C HIS A 205 5.81 4.00 -4.00
N SER A 206 6.08 2.78 -4.49
CA SER A 206 7.26 2.44 -5.28
C SER A 206 8.56 2.86 -4.56
N MET A 207 9.41 3.68 -5.20
CA MET A 207 10.64 4.22 -4.58
C MET A 207 10.39 4.99 -3.27
N GLY A 208 9.19 5.55 -3.08
CA GLY A 208 8.79 6.18 -1.82
C GLY A 208 8.88 5.23 -0.63
N GLY A 209 8.69 3.92 -0.85
CA GLY A 209 8.89 2.91 0.18
C GLY A 209 10.34 2.82 0.64
N TYR A 210 11.30 2.94 -0.27
CA TYR A 210 12.72 3.00 0.07
C TYR A 210 13.03 4.24 0.90
N VAL A 211 12.51 5.40 0.49
CA VAL A 211 12.71 6.67 1.20
C VAL A 211 12.14 6.58 2.62
N THR A 212 10.93 6.04 2.79
CA THR A 212 10.30 5.85 4.10
C THR A 212 11.06 4.84 4.97
N LYS A 213 11.45 3.70 4.42
CA LYS A 213 12.18 2.67 5.17
C LYS A 213 13.58 3.16 5.56
N SER A 214 14.29 3.82 4.65
CA SER A 214 15.56 4.47 4.95
C SER A 214 15.41 5.57 5.98
N ALA A 215 14.29 6.31 6.02
CA ALA A 215 14.07 7.32 7.06
C ALA A 215 13.94 6.70 8.47
N LEU A 216 13.29 5.53 8.59
CA LEU A 216 13.24 4.78 9.85
C LEU A 216 14.62 4.28 10.29
N VAL A 217 15.47 3.91 9.33
CA VAL A 217 16.85 3.46 9.58
C VAL A 217 17.76 4.61 9.98
N GLU A 218 17.73 5.72 9.24
CA GLU A 218 18.54 6.91 9.48
C GLU A 218 18.16 7.60 10.80
N ASP A 219 16.88 7.54 11.18
CA ASP A 219 16.37 8.11 12.41
C ASP A 219 15.41 7.13 13.11
N ALA A 220 15.98 6.27 13.96
CA ALA A 220 15.21 5.30 14.74
C ALA A 220 14.09 5.93 15.58
N SER A 221 14.23 7.19 16.01
CA SER A 221 13.20 7.89 16.79
C SER A 221 11.92 8.11 15.98
N LEU A 222 12.01 8.13 14.66
CA LEU A 222 10.90 8.32 13.73
C LEU A 222 9.81 7.26 13.92
N ALA A 223 10.18 6.03 14.28
CA ALA A 223 9.23 4.95 14.57
C ALA A 223 8.18 5.36 15.63
N SER A 224 8.56 6.18 16.61
CA SER A 224 7.62 6.68 17.64
C SER A 224 6.61 7.72 17.11
N TYR A 225 6.96 8.42 16.02
CA TYR A 225 6.11 9.39 15.34
C TYR A 225 5.20 8.74 14.30
N VAL A 226 5.50 7.54 13.81
CA VAL A 226 4.69 6.87 12.78
C VAL A 226 3.68 5.92 13.43
N ASN A 227 2.39 6.23 13.31
CA ASN A 227 1.30 5.38 13.78
C ASN A 227 1.02 4.25 12.78
N ILE A 228 0.59 4.59 11.57
CA ILE A 228 0.33 3.63 10.49
C ILE A 228 1.25 3.94 9.31
N TYR A 229 1.87 2.90 8.77
CA TYR A 229 2.56 2.97 7.48
C TYR A 229 1.93 1.99 6.50
N ILE A 230 1.47 2.49 5.35
CA ILE A 230 0.95 1.68 4.24
C ILE A 230 1.89 1.84 3.05
N ALA A 231 2.57 0.78 2.65
CA ALA A 231 3.40 0.77 1.45
C ALA A 231 2.61 0.22 0.25
N PHE A 232 2.79 0.85 -0.92
CA PHE A 232 2.20 0.43 -2.18
C PHE A 232 3.28 0.06 -3.20
N GLY A 233 3.28 -1.18 -3.69
CA GLY A 233 4.08 -1.61 -4.84
C GLY A 233 5.59 -1.38 -4.70
N SER A 234 6.11 -1.28 -3.48
CA SER A 234 7.52 -0.98 -3.24
C SER A 234 8.41 -2.17 -3.63
N PRO A 235 9.34 -2.05 -4.58
CA PRO A 235 10.19 -3.16 -5.01
C PRO A 235 11.33 -3.43 -4.02
N TRP A 236 11.07 -3.94 -2.82
CA TRP A 236 12.09 -4.03 -1.75
C TRP A 236 13.40 -4.74 -2.13
N GLN A 237 13.38 -5.57 -3.18
CA GLN A 237 14.55 -6.24 -3.75
C GLN A 237 14.89 -5.78 -5.19
N GLY A 238 14.44 -4.59 -5.60
CA GLY A 238 14.64 -4.04 -6.93
C GLY A 238 13.65 -4.53 -7.99
N THR A 239 13.96 -4.27 -9.26
CA THR A 239 13.09 -4.41 -10.45
C THR A 239 13.68 -5.31 -11.54
N GLY A 240 14.66 -6.16 -11.20
CA GLY A 240 15.32 -7.07 -12.14
C GLY A 240 16.49 -6.41 -12.88
N LYS A 241 16.75 -6.82 -14.12
CA LYS A 241 17.87 -6.30 -14.95
C LYS A 241 17.48 -5.15 -15.90
N ASP A 242 16.36 -4.47 -15.64
CA ASP A 242 15.86 -3.31 -16.40
C ASP A 242 16.83 -2.11 -16.40
N TRP A 243 17.72 -2.04 -15.41
CA TRP A 243 18.78 -1.03 -15.36
C TRP A 243 19.74 -1.07 -16.55
N VAL A 244 19.95 -2.24 -17.17
CA VAL A 244 20.79 -2.37 -18.38
C VAL A 244 20.17 -1.59 -19.53
N VAL A 245 18.86 -1.78 -19.73
CA VAL A 245 18.11 -1.07 -20.77
C VAL A 245 18.08 0.42 -20.48
N SER A 246 17.81 0.78 -19.22
CA SER A 246 17.78 2.17 -18.77
C SER A 246 19.11 2.89 -18.96
N ALA A 247 20.25 2.21 -18.75
CA ALA A 247 21.58 2.79 -18.91
C ALA A 247 22.00 2.94 -20.38
N LEU A 248 21.62 2.01 -21.26
CA LEU A 248 22.04 2.02 -22.67
C LEU A 248 21.10 2.80 -23.59
N PHE A 249 19.79 2.57 -23.43
CA PHE A 249 18.75 3.06 -24.34
C PHE A 249 17.84 4.11 -23.70
N GLY A 250 17.69 4.08 -22.37
CA GLY A 250 16.71 4.90 -21.67
C GLY A 250 15.28 4.36 -21.77
N ASN A 251 14.31 5.16 -21.33
CA ASN A 251 12.88 4.89 -21.42
C ASN A 251 12.14 6.24 -21.40
N ASN A 252 11.02 6.37 -22.10
CA ASN A 252 10.28 7.64 -22.19
C ASN A 252 9.36 7.93 -20.99
N LEU A 253 9.41 7.11 -19.92
CA LEU A 253 8.56 7.21 -18.72
C LEU A 253 7.05 7.23 -19.06
N ASN A 254 6.65 6.55 -20.14
CA ASN A 254 5.30 6.59 -20.72
C ASN A 254 4.87 7.98 -21.21
N ASN A 255 5.79 8.91 -21.45
CA ASN A 255 5.53 10.19 -22.09
C ASN A 255 6.07 10.15 -23.52
N PHE A 256 5.18 10.03 -24.51
CA PHE A 256 5.54 9.90 -25.92
C PHE A 256 6.24 11.14 -26.53
N LYS A 257 6.25 12.28 -25.84
CA LYS A 257 7.00 13.49 -26.23
C LYS A 257 8.38 13.57 -25.58
N LEU A 258 8.70 12.64 -24.67
CA LEU A 258 9.96 12.59 -23.97
C LEU A 258 10.93 11.63 -24.66
N ASN A 259 12.08 12.14 -25.09
CA ASN A 259 13.11 11.35 -25.75
C ASN A 259 13.84 10.45 -24.74
N GLU A 260 13.93 9.16 -25.08
CA GLU A 260 14.53 8.12 -24.23
C GLU A 260 16.00 8.40 -23.89
N MET A 261 16.77 8.96 -24.83
CA MET A 261 18.19 9.29 -24.63
C MET A 261 18.39 10.47 -23.68
N VAL A 262 17.43 11.42 -23.63
CA VAL A 262 17.45 12.49 -22.63
C VAL A 262 17.13 11.90 -21.26
N VAL A 263 16.18 10.96 -21.16
CA VAL A 263 15.91 10.25 -19.90
C VAL A 263 17.10 9.44 -19.43
N ARG A 264 17.80 8.77 -20.35
CA ARG A 264 19.06 8.07 -20.08
C ARG A 264 20.07 9.02 -19.45
N SER A 265 20.32 10.17 -20.06
CA SER A 265 21.28 11.17 -19.56
C SER A 265 20.95 11.66 -18.15
N VAL A 266 19.68 11.99 -17.88
CA VAL A 266 19.24 12.38 -16.53
C VAL A 266 19.40 11.22 -15.54
N SER A 267 19.12 9.98 -15.96
CA SER A 267 19.26 8.79 -15.13
C SER A 267 20.73 8.53 -14.75
N LEU A 268 21.65 8.63 -15.70
CA LEU A 268 23.10 8.47 -15.46
C LEU A 268 23.64 9.52 -14.47
N GLY A 269 23.06 10.73 -14.49
CA GLY A 269 23.36 11.82 -13.55
C GLY A 269 22.62 11.75 -12.20
N SER A 270 21.72 10.77 -12.01
CA SER A 270 20.89 10.64 -10.81
C SER A 270 21.50 9.63 -9.83
N ILE A 271 21.67 10.00 -8.56
CA ILE A 271 22.19 9.07 -7.54
C ILE A 271 21.18 7.95 -7.24
N SER A 272 19.88 8.27 -7.25
CA SER A 272 18.81 7.30 -7.02
C SER A 272 18.77 6.17 -8.06
N PHE A 273 19.27 6.42 -9.28
CA PHE A 273 19.40 5.40 -10.31
C PHE A 273 20.32 4.26 -9.82
N TYR A 274 21.52 4.60 -9.35
CA TYR A 274 22.49 3.63 -8.84
C TYR A 274 22.03 2.96 -7.54
N GLU A 275 21.35 3.68 -6.65
CA GLU A 275 20.81 3.08 -5.42
C GLU A 275 19.70 2.06 -5.72
N ARG A 276 18.85 2.32 -6.73
CA ARG A 276 17.88 1.31 -7.21
C ARG A 276 18.56 0.12 -7.86
N MET A 277 19.64 0.35 -8.60
CA MET A 277 20.44 -0.73 -9.18
C MET A 277 21.01 -1.65 -8.10
N VAL A 278 21.53 -1.11 -6.99
CA VAL A 278 22.01 -1.90 -5.84
C VAL A 278 20.95 -2.90 -5.38
N LEU A 279 19.69 -2.46 -5.26
CA LEU A 279 18.60 -3.33 -4.85
C LEU A 279 18.40 -4.49 -5.82
N SER A 280 18.46 -4.24 -7.13
CA SER A 280 18.37 -5.29 -8.16
C SER A 280 19.58 -6.24 -8.21
N LEU A 281 20.75 -5.82 -7.72
CA LEU A 281 21.97 -6.63 -7.71
C LEU A 281 22.09 -7.50 -6.45
N LYS A 282 21.58 -7.02 -5.32
CA LYS A 282 21.73 -7.69 -4.01
C LYS A 282 20.44 -8.23 -3.44
N GLY A 283 19.30 -7.70 -3.88
CA GLY A 283 18.00 -8.25 -3.57
C GLY A 283 17.83 -9.63 -4.22
N ASN A 284 17.18 -10.55 -3.50
CA ASN A 284 16.90 -11.91 -3.98
C ASN A 284 15.71 -11.93 -4.96
N ASN A 285 15.76 -11.06 -5.99
CA ASN A 285 14.65 -10.79 -6.91
C ASN A 285 14.58 -11.82 -8.06
N GLY A 286 14.55 -13.11 -7.72
CA GLY A 286 14.27 -14.20 -8.65
C GLY A 286 15.28 -14.38 -9.78
N GLU A 287 16.59 -14.47 -9.47
CA GLU A 287 17.68 -14.86 -10.40
C GLU A 287 17.61 -14.29 -11.84
N GLY A 288 17.22 -13.02 -12.00
CA GLY A 288 17.24 -12.36 -13.30
C GLY A 288 18.64 -12.44 -13.94
N LYS A 289 18.68 -12.63 -15.26
CA LYS A 289 19.90 -12.87 -16.05
C LYS A 289 20.11 -11.76 -17.07
N ILE A 290 21.38 -11.57 -17.42
CA ILE A 290 21.79 -10.76 -18.55
C ILE A 290 22.37 -11.73 -19.58
N SER A 291 21.88 -11.70 -20.82
CA SER A 291 22.48 -12.45 -21.91
C SER A 291 22.98 -11.54 -23.03
N VAL A 292 24.12 -11.90 -23.63
CA VAL A 292 24.69 -11.23 -24.80
C VAL A 292 24.87 -12.26 -25.89
N ASN A 293 24.23 -12.05 -27.05
CA ASN A 293 24.23 -12.95 -28.20
C ASN A 293 23.95 -14.42 -27.82
N GLY A 294 23.02 -14.64 -26.87
CA GLY A 294 22.60 -15.96 -26.40
C GLY A 294 23.43 -16.55 -25.26
N VAL A 295 24.47 -15.86 -24.78
CA VAL A 295 25.33 -16.32 -23.68
C VAL A 295 25.03 -15.53 -22.41
N ASN A 296 24.79 -16.22 -21.30
CA ASN A 296 24.59 -15.56 -20.00
C ASN A 296 25.89 -14.95 -19.49
N VAL A 297 25.84 -13.71 -19.02
CA VAL A 297 26.97 -12.95 -18.49
C VAL A 297 26.71 -12.51 -17.06
N LYS A 298 27.79 -12.22 -16.32
CA LYS A 298 27.69 -11.71 -14.95
C LYS A 298 27.29 -10.22 -14.98
N ASP A 299 26.58 -9.78 -13.94
CA ASP A 299 26.24 -8.36 -13.76
C ASP A 299 27.48 -7.47 -13.79
N LEU A 300 28.54 -7.86 -13.10
CA LEU A 300 29.79 -7.09 -13.03
C LEU A 300 30.40 -6.88 -14.42
N THR A 301 30.44 -7.92 -15.25
CA THR A 301 30.96 -7.84 -16.62
C THR A 301 30.14 -6.86 -17.47
N MET A 302 28.81 -6.85 -17.31
CA MET A 302 27.94 -5.88 -18.00
C MET A 302 28.13 -4.45 -17.47
N ILE A 303 28.30 -4.28 -16.16
CA ILE A 303 28.59 -2.98 -15.53
C ILE A 303 29.90 -2.40 -16.08
N GLU A 304 30.97 -3.19 -16.12
CA GLU A 304 32.28 -2.77 -16.66
C GLU A 304 32.19 -2.37 -18.13
N ALA A 305 31.42 -3.12 -18.93
CA ALA A 305 31.21 -2.81 -20.34
C ALA A 305 30.44 -1.50 -20.56
N ILE A 306 29.38 -1.27 -19.79
CA ILE A 306 28.59 -0.02 -19.85
C ILE A 306 29.43 1.17 -19.36
N ASP A 307 30.19 1.00 -18.28
CA ASP A 307 31.08 2.02 -17.73
C ASP A 307 32.14 2.43 -18.76
N SER A 308 32.81 1.45 -19.38
CA SER A 308 33.80 1.68 -20.44
C SER A 308 33.19 2.36 -21.68
N PHE A 309 32.02 1.90 -22.14
CA PHE A 309 31.34 2.47 -23.31
C PHE A 309 30.85 3.91 -23.08
N LEU A 310 30.36 4.21 -21.87
CA LEU A 310 29.78 5.51 -21.53
C LEU A 310 30.75 6.46 -20.81
N LYS A 311 32.04 6.10 -20.66
CA LYS A 311 33.04 6.91 -19.95
C LYS A 311 33.17 8.35 -20.48
N ASP A 312 32.98 8.52 -21.79
CA ASP A 312 33.10 9.79 -22.50
C ASP A 312 31.72 10.35 -22.93
N SER A 313 30.62 9.80 -22.37
CA SER A 313 29.26 10.23 -22.71
C SER A 313 29.02 11.68 -22.30
N LYS A 314 28.64 12.52 -23.26
CA LYS A 314 28.35 13.94 -23.06
C LYS A 314 26.88 14.25 -23.28
N VAL A 315 26.38 15.21 -22.51
CA VAL A 315 25.08 15.84 -22.71
C VAL A 315 25.31 17.21 -23.30
N GLU A 316 24.78 17.41 -24.50
CA GLU A 316 24.73 18.73 -25.13
C GLU A 316 23.47 19.46 -24.69
N TYR A 317 23.60 20.74 -24.35
CA TYR A 317 22.49 21.58 -23.93
C TYR A 317 22.71 23.03 -24.33
N THR A 318 21.61 23.79 -24.39
CA THR A 318 21.61 25.22 -24.68
C THR A 318 21.09 25.99 -23.47
N THR A 319 21.67 27.16 -23.22
CA THR A 319 21.26 28.06 -22.13
C THR A 319 20.19 29.07 -22.57
N ALA A 320 19.72 29.01 -23.81
CA ALA A 320 18.62 29.86 -24.27
C ALA A 320 17.30 29.13 -24.04
N LEU A 321 16.36 29.80 -23.37
CA LEU A 321 15.06 29.23 -23.02
C LEU A 321 14.10 29.10 -24.21
N ASP A 322 14.35 29.86 -25.28
CA ASP A 322 13.58 29.80 -26.53
C ASP A 322 14.49 29.99 -27.76
N ASN A 323 14.25 29.17 -28.78
CA ASN A 323 14.72 29.19 -30.17
C ASN A 323 15.86 30.16 -30.54
N GLY A 324 17.07 29.59 -30.75
CA GLY A 324 17.86 29.93 -31.94
C GLY A 324 19.14 30.77 -31.79
N GLY A 325 19.73 30.91 -30.60
CA GLY A 325 20.96 31.73 -30.48
C GLY A 325 21.92 31.43 -29.32
N GLY A 326 21.68 30.40 -28.50
CA GLY A 326 22.58 30.06 -27.39
C GLY A 326 23.78 29.23 -27.85
N ASN A 327 24.96 29.51 -27.30
CA ASN A 327 26.13 28.63 -27.49
C ASN A 327 25.79 27.23 -26.96
N VAL A 328 25.94 26.20 -27.81
CA VAL A 328 25.81 24.81 -27.38
C VAL A 328 26.95 24.52 -26.40
N LYS A 329 26.59 24.10 -25.20
CA LYS A 329 27.51 23.60 -24.19
C LYS A 329 27.43 22.09 -24.12
N SER A 330 28.49 21.47 -23.65
CA SER A 330 28.55 20.02 -23.44
C SER A 330 29.13 19.71 -22.06
N GLU A 331 28.47 18.83 -21.32
CA GLU A 331 28.96 18.37 -20.01
C GLU A 331 29.10 16.84 -20.02
N LEU A 332 30.14 16.35 -19.34
CA LEU A 332 30.40 14.92 -19.23
C LEU A 332 29.45 14.30 -18.20
N VAL A 333 28.65 13.32 -18.62
CA VAL A 333 27.72 12.56 -17.77
C VAL A 333 27.92 11.08 -18.07
N PRO A 334 28.97 10.46 -17.49
CA PRO A 334 29.26 9.07 -17.72
C PRO A 334 28.35 8.18 -16.87
N PHE A 335 28.36 6.89 -17.18
CA PHE A 335 27.93 5.89 -16.20
C PHE A 335 28.93 5.89 -15.03
N ARG A 336 28.44 5.70 -13.80
CA ARG A 336 29.23 5.83 -12.57
C ARG A 336 29.28 4.52 -11.79
N ALA A 337 30.07 3.56 -12.28
CA ALA A 337 30.29 2.29 -11.58
C ALA A 337 30.92 2.46 -10.19
N ASP A 338 31.69 3.54 -9.99
CA ASP A 338 32.27 3.92 -8.70
C ASP A 338 31.18 4.30 -7.66
N ILE A 339 30.15 5.04 -8.08
CA ILE A 339 29.00 5.39 -7.23
C ILE A 339 28.20 4.13 -6.91
N LEU A 340 27.94 3.27 -7.89
CA LEU A 340 27.30 1.97 -7.67
C LEU A 340 28.04 1.14 -6.62
N SER A 341 29.37 1.03 -6.76
CA SER A 341 30.23 0.28 -5.83
C SER A 341 30.20 0.87 -4.42
N ASN A 342 30.24 2.20 -4.29
CA ASN A 342 30.08 2.86 -2.99
C ASN A 342 28.71 2.57 -2.36
N LYS A 343 27.63 2.59 -3.14
CA LYS A 343 26.27 2.32 -2.64
C LYS A 343 26.03 0.86 -2.30
N LEU A 344 26.73 -0.08 -2.93
CA LEU A 344 26.73 -1.49 -2.53
C LEU A 344 27.23 -1.68 -1.10
N GLU A 345 28.12 -0.81 -0.61
CA GLU A 345 28.66 -0.81 0.76
C GLU A 345 27.86 0.04 1.75
N ASN A 346 26.90 0.83 1.28
CA ASN A 346 26.13 1.73 2.13
C ASN A 346 25.19 0.96 3.06
N SER A 347 25.36 1.14 4.38
CA SER A 347 24.59 0.43 5.41
C SER A 347 23.10 0.71 5.36
N VAL A 348 22.66 1.91 4.98
CA VAL A 348 21.25 2.30 4.93
C VAL A 348 20.56 1.69 3.72
N ILE A 349 21.21 1.70 2.55
CA ILE A 349 20.69 1.04 1.35
C ILE A 349 20.64 -0.47 1.55
N ARG A 350 21.66 -1.07 2.17
CA ARG A 350 21.70 -2.50 2.55
C ARG A 350 20.49 -2.94 3.36
N GLN A 351 20.07 -2.10 4.31
CA GLN A 351 18.93 -2.38 5.18
C GLN A 351 17.59 -2.34 4.45
N ILE A 352 17.50 -1.79 3.24
CA ILE A 352 16.26 -1.84 2.46
C ILE A 352 15.94 -3.29 2.06
N TYR A 353 16.92 -4.04 1.56
CA TYR A 353 16.72 -5.40 1.03
C TYR A 353 17.17 -6.53 1.98
N ASN A 354 17.91 -6.21 3.05
CA ASN A 354 18.35 -7.15 4.07
C ASN A 354 18.06 -6.61 5.48
N PHE A 355 16.79 -6.31 5.75
CA PHE A 355 16.37 -5.83 7.06
C PHE A 355 16.33 -6.99 8.05
N GLN A 356 17.44 -7.21 8.76
CA GLN A 356 17.52 -8.22 9.81
C GLN A 356 17.09 -7.62 11.15
N LYS A 357 15.99 -8.14 11.69
CA LYS A 357 15.42 -7.77 12.99
C LYS A 357 16.45 -7.86 14.13
N ASP A 358 17.39 -8.79 14.02
CA ASP A 358 18.40 -9.09 15.04
C ASP A 358 19.48 -7.99 15.18
N ILE A 359 19.67 -7.14 14.16
CA ILE A 359 20.70 -6.08 14.17
C ILE A 359 20.15 -4.76 14.73
N TYR A 360 18.85 -4.48 14.56
CA TYR A 360 18.29 -3.14 14.79
C TYR A 360 17.25 -3.05 15.91
N GLY A 361 16.84 -4.18 16.50
CA GLY A 361 15.70 -4.18 17.42
C GLY A 361 14.40 -3.79 16.70
N PRO A 362 13.29 -3.54 17.42
CA PRO A 362 11.97 -3.32 16.81
C PRO A 362 11.81 -1.89 16.24
N ILE A 363 12.71 -1.44 15.36
CA ILE A 363 12.55 -0.16 14.64
C ILE A 363 11.51 -0.39 13.53
N GLN A 364 10.24 -0.27 13.89
CA GLN A 364 9.12 -0.33 12.96
C GLN A 364 7.99 0.59 13.42
N PRO A 365 7.14 1.07 12.50
CA PRO A 365 5.93 1.81 12.88
C PRO A 365 5.01 0.94 13.75
N ARG A 366 4.06 1.57 14.46
CA ARG A 366 3.11 0.81 15.31
C ARG A 366 2.32 -0.21 14.49
N TYR A 367 1.87 0.16 13.30
CA TYR A 367 1.24 -0.73 12.35
C TYR A 367 1.84 -0.56 10.96
N PHE A 368 2.09 -1.68 10.29
CA PHE A 368 2.59 -1.70 8.93
C PHE A 368 1.67 -2.53 8.03
N TYR A 369 1.32 -1.98 6.88
CA TYR A 369 0.51 -2.63 5.85
C TYR A 369 1.24 -2.56 4.51
N ASN A 370 1.19 -3.66 3.75
CA ASN A 370 1.83 -3.73 2.43
C ASN A 370 0.80 -4.15 1.39
N ILE A 371 0.59 -3.29 0.38
CA ILE A 371 -0.30 -3.50 -0.75
C ILE A 371 0.58 -3.61 -2.00
N PHE A 372 0.53 -4.73 -2.72
CA PHE A 372 1.38 -4.94 -3.88
C PHE A 372 0.62 -5.61 -5.03
N GLY A 373 1.13 -5.44 -6.25
CA GLY A 373 0.51 -6.04 -7.42
C GLY A 373 0.96 -7.48 -7.64
N GLU A 374 0.05 -8.28 -8.16
CA GLU A 374 0.27 -9.69 -8.53
C GLU A 374 -0.41 -9.99 -9.87
N GLY A 375 0.12 -10.97 -10.59
CA GLY A 375 -0.50 -11.50 -11.82
C GLY A 375 -0.12 -10.77 -13.11
N ARG A 376 0.59 -9.64 -13.05
CA ARG A 376 1.17 -9.01 -14.24
C ARG A 376 2.54 -9.63 -14.56
N LYS A 377 2.80 -9.86 -15.85
CA LYS A 377 4.11 -10.29 -16.34
C LYS A 377 5.15 -9.22 -16.02
N THR A 378 6.08 -9.56 -15.15
CA THR A 378 7.14 -8.67 -14.69
C THR A 378 8.48 -9.27 -15.06
N ALA A 379 9.24 -8.59 -15.91
CA ALA A 379 10.50 -9.11 -16.44
C ALA A 379 11.60 -9.06 -15.37
N LEU A 380 12.42 -10.11 -15.32
CA LEU A 380 13.59 -10.16 -14.45
C LEU A 380 14.89 -10.10 -15.24
N SER A 381 14.87 -10.55 -16.49
CA SER A 381 16.06 -10.71 -17.34
C SER A 381 16.06 -9.77 -18.54
N VAL A 382 17.25 -9.56 -19.09
CA VAL A 382 17.46 -8.81 -20.34
C VAL A 382 18.39 -9.60 -21.26
N SER A 383 18.06 -9.66 -22.54
CA SER A 383 18.89 -10.26 -23.58
C SER A 383 19.26 -9.21 -24.60
N LEU A 384 20.56 -9.03 -24.85
CA LEU A 384 21.13 -8.10 -25.83
C LEU A 384 21.66 -8.90 -27.02
N THR A 385 21.33 -8.47 -28.23
CA THR A 385 21.75 -9.13 -29.47
C THR A 385 22.13 -8.12 -30.54
N GLY A 386 23.08 -8.46 -31.41
CA GLY A 386 23.44 -7.66 -32.58
C GLY A 386 24.93 -7.35 -32.67
N SER A 387 25.35 -6.76 -33.79
CA SER A 387 26.77 -6.48 -34.08
C SER A 387 27.37 -5.36 -33.24
N GLY A 388 26.53 -4.56 -32.57
CA GLY A 388 26.97 -3.48 -31.69
C GLY A 388 27.49 -3.93 -30.32
N ILE A 389 27.38 -5.23 -30.00
CA ILE A 389 27.82 -5.80 -28.73
C ILE A 389 28.44 -7.19 -28.96
N GLN A 390 29.60 -7.43 -28.35
CA GLN A 390 30.34 -8.67 -28.49
C GLN A 390 30.84 -9.18 -27.13
N LEU A 391 30.74 -10.48 -26.92
CA LEU A 391 31.43 -11.18 -25.83
C LEU A 391 32.78 -11.67 -26.37
N GLU A 392 33.86 -11.16 -25.79
CA GLU A 392 35.23 -11.47 -26.19
C GLU A 392 35.70 -12.81 -25.62
N SER A 393 36.78 -13.36 -26.18
CA SER A 393 37.32 -14.66 -25.76
C SER A 393 37.83 -14.69 -24.31
N ASP A 394 38.18 -13.53 -23.75
CA ASP A 394 38.58 -13.38 -22.34
C ASP A 394 37.39 -13.23 -21.39
N GLY A 395 36.16 -13.23 -21.91
CA GLY A 395 34.92 -13.08 -21.16
C GLY A 395 34.50 -11.62 -20.91
N SER A 396 35.27 -10.63 -21.38
CA SER A 396 34.86 -9.22 -21.36
C SER A 396 33.79 -8.93 -22.42
N ILE A 397 33.05 -7.83 -22.25
CA ILE A 397 32.03 -7.40 -23.21
C ILE A 397 32.45 -6.07 -23.81
N ASN A 398 32.46 -6.00 -25.14
CA ASN A 398 32.70 -4.78 -25.89
C ASN A 398 31.38 -4.26 -26.46
N ILE A 399 31.00 -3.04 -26.11
CA ILE A 399 29.87 -2.31 -26.69
C ILE A 399 30.46 -1.28 -27.65
N SER A 400 30.18 -1.42 -28.95
CA SER A 400 30.71 -0.54 -29.99
C SER A 400 29.67 0.46 -30.50
N ASN A 401 28.40 0.05 -30.60
CA ASN A 401 27.33 0.88 -31.14
C ASN A 401 25.94 0.43 -30.67
N ILE A 402 25.30 1.21 -29.78
CA ILE A 402 23.96 0.90 -29.26
C ILE A 402 22.86 0.83 -30.33
N SER A 403 22.98 1.57 -31.44
CA SER A 403 21.99 1.54 -32.52
C SER A 403 21.97 0.20 -33.28
N GLN A 404 23.01 -0.63 -33.11
CA GLN A 404 23.11 -1.97 -33.67
C GLN A 404 22.82 -3.07 -32.63
N ILE A 405 22.29 -2.70 -31.46
CA ILE A 405 21.90 -3.64 -30.40
C ILE A 405 20.37 -3.66 -30.32
N LYS A 406 19.80 -4.86 -30.32
CA LYS A 406 18.41 -5.11 -29.95
C LYS A 406 18.38 -5.72 -28.57
N TYR A 407 17.44 -5.28 -27.74
CA TYR A 407 17.20 -5.89 -26.44
C TYR A 407 15.82 -6.54 -26.37
N LEU A 408 15.71 -7.58 -25.54
CA LEU A 408 14.45 -8.22 -25.17
C LEU A 408 14.41 -8.43 -23.66
N MET A 409 13.32 -8.02 -23.04
CA MET A 409 13.03 -8.36 -21.65
C MET A 409 12.52 -9.81 -21.56
N GLY A 410 12.90 -10.54 -20.53
CA GLY A 410 12.64 -11.98 -20.40
C GLY A 410 12.50 -12.46 -18.96
N ASP A 411 12.36 -13.78 -18.79
CA ASP A 411 12.13 -14.47 -17.51
C ASP A 411 11.05 -13.79 -16.66
N TYR A 412 9.85 -13.72 -17.26
CA TYR A 412 8.72 -13.05 -16.64
C TYR A 412 8.19 -13.84 -15.45
N THR A 413 8.00 -13.15 -14.33
CA THR A 413 7.31 -13.67 -13.15
C THR A 413 6.04 -12.89 -12.85
N SER A 414 5.26 -13.35 -11.89
CA SER A 414 4.10 -12.64 -11.35
C SER A 414 4.56 -11.39 -10.58
N GLY A 415 3.88 -10.27 -10.78
CA GLY A 415 4.13 -9.00 -10.11
C GLY A 415 3.16 -7.93 -10.60
N ASP A 416 3.60 -6.68 -10.61
CA ASP A 416 2.79 -5.53 -11.02
C ASP A 416 3.22 -4.91 -12.38
N GLY A 417 4.15 -5.56 -13.07
CA GLY A 417 4.75 -5.10 -14.33
C GLY A 417 6.06 -4.33 -14.15
N VAL A 418 6.40 -3.94 -12.91
CA VAL A 418 7.67 -3.28 -12.54
C VAL A 418 8.36 -4.03 -11.40
N ALA A 419 7.66 -4.21 -10.28
CA ALA A 419 8.11 -4.99 -9.13
C ALA A 419 7.57 -6.42 -9.24
N SER A 420 8.44 -7.41 -9.05
CA SER A 420 8.00 -8.79 -8.91
C SER A 420 7.26 -8.96 -7.58
N PHE A 421 6.34 -9.92 -7.52
CA PHE A 421 5.65 -10.28 -6.28
C PHE A 421 6.66 -10.61 -5.15
N ALA A 422 7.73 -11.36 -5.48
CA ALA A 422 8.77 -11.72 -4.51
C ALA A 422 9.50 -10.48 -3.97
N SER A 423 9.86 -9.53 -4.83
CA SER A 423 10.49 -8.27 -4.44
C SER A 423 9.56 -7.44 -3.56
N ALA A 424 8.29 -7.33 -3.93
CA ALA A 424 7.32 -6.52 -3.21
C ALA A 424 6.89 -7.10 -1.84
N MET A 425 6.98 -8.42 -1.68
CA MET A 425 6.71 -9.10 -0.41
C MET A 425 7.85 -9.02 0.59
N ASN A 426 9.09 -8.82 0.14
CA ASN A 426 10.27 -8.90 1.01
C ASN A 426 10.61 -7.56 1.69
N ASP A 427 9.59 -6.96 2.31
CA ASP A 427 9.68 -5.68 3.00
C ASP A 427 10.48 -5.74 4.30
N GLY A 428 10.69 -6.93 4.88
CA GLY A 428 11.45 -7.13 6.11
C GLY A 428 10.85 -6.51 7.38
N LEU A 429 9.63 -5.96 7.32
CA LEU A 429 8.90 -5.42 8.46
C LEU A 429 7.86 -6.43 8.97
N GLU A 430 7.43 -6.31 10.23
CA GLU A 430 6.31 -7.11 10.74
C GLU A 430 4.99 -6.50 10.29
N ALA A 431 4.58 -6.84 9.07
CA ALA A 431 3.31 -6.34 8.55
C ALA A 431 2.14 -6.90 9.35
N THR A 432 1.29 -5.98 9.82
CA THR A 432 -0.05 -6.28 10.30
C THR A 432 -0.85 -7.01 9.23
N GLN A 433 -0.73 -6.58 7.97
CA GLN A 433 -1.33 -7.27 6.83
C GLN A 433 -0.56 -7.03 5.53
N ARG A 434 -0.55 -8.07 4.69
CA ARG A 434 -0.08 -8.04 3.31
C ARG A 434 -1.24 -8.42 2.40
N ILE A 435 -1.51 -7.61 1.39
CA ILE A 435 -2.56 -7.90 0.40
C ILE A 435 -2.02 -7.73 -1.01
N SER A 436 -2.38 -8.67 -1.88
CA SER A 436 -2.12 -8.55 -3.31
C SER A 436 -3.32 -7.96 -4.05
N SER A 437 -3.05 -7.35 -5.20
CA SER A 437 -4.05 -6.79 -6.11
C SER A 437 -3.66 -7.10 -7.56
N PHE A 438 -4.63 -7.41 -8.43
CA PHE A 438 -4.37 -7.75 -9.84
C PHE A 438 -4.17 -6.51 -10.75
N ASN A 439 -3.51 -5.49 -10.20
CA ASN A 439 -3.32 -4.20 -10.84
C ASN A 439 -1.88 -4.00 -11.31
N SER A 440 -1.71 -3.11 -12.29
CA SER A 440 -0.37 -2.64 -12.67
C SER A 440 0.22 -1.79 -11.56
N HIS A 441 1.55 -1.57 -11.60
CA HIS A 441 2.29 -0.78 -10.62
C HIS A 441 1.58 0.54 -10.24
N ASN A 442 1.27 1.38 -11.22
CA ASN A 442 0.53 2.63 -10.98
C ASN A 442 -0.99 2.41 -10.79
N GLY A 443 -1.54 1.31 -11.30
CA GLY A 443 -2.95 0.96 -11.14
C GLY A 443 -3.33 0.73 -9.67
N LEU A 444 -2.38 0.31 -8.82
CA LEU A 444 -2.58 0.16 -7.38
C LEU A 444 -3.09 1.45 -6.69
N LEU A 445 -2.70 2.62 -7.21
CA LEU A 445 -3.08 3.94 -6.67
C LEU A 445 -4.49 4.40 -7.09
N ARG A 446 -5.14 3.66 -7.99
CA ARG A 446 -6.47 3.98 -8.53
C ARG A 446 -7.50 2.88 -8.28
N ASP A 447 -7.06 1.79 -7.65
CA ASP A 447 -7.88 0.61 -7.39
C ASP A 447 -8.87 0.90 -6.24
N GLU A 448 -10.16 0.75 -6.50
CA GLU A 448 -11.22 0.95 -5.50
C GLU A 448 -11.00 0.03 -4.28
N ASN A 449 -10.53 -1.20 -4.53
CA ASN A 449 -10.16 -2.15 -3.50
C ASN A 449 -9.01 -1.66 -2.62
N SER A 450 -8.02 -0.97 -3.19
CA SER A 450 -6.98 -0.29 -2.42
C SER A 450 -7.55 0.82 -1.55
N PHE A 451 -8.48 1.63 -2.06
CA PHE A 451 -9.14 2.70 -1.30
C PHE A 451 -9.93 2.16 -0.11
N LEU A 452 -10.69 1.10 -0.32
CA LEU A 452 -11.40 0.40 0.76
C LEU A 452 -10.44 -0.17 1.81
N SER A 453 -9.27 -0.64 1.40
CA SER A 453 -8.22 -1.11 2.32
C SER A 453 -7.63 0.06 3.13
N ILE A 454 -7.36 1.20 2.49
CA ILE A 454 -6.89 2.42 3.16
C ILE A 454 -7.90 2.88 4.23
N LYS A 455 -9.19 2.95 3.90
CA LYS A 455 -10.25 3.32 4.86
C LYS A 455 -10.23 2.42 6.09
N TYR A 456 -10.08 1.11 5.88
CA TYR A 456 -9.98 0.14 6.96
C TYR A 456 -8.73 0.37 7.82
N TYR A 457 -7.54 0.43 7.19
CA TYR A 457 -6.26 0.56 7.87
C TYR A 457 -6.09 1.88 8.61
N LEU A 458 -6.66 2.98 8.11
CA LEU A 458 -6.67 4.28 8.77
C LEU A 458 -7.73 4.40 9.87
N GLU A 459 -8.42 3.30 10.20
CA GLU A 459 -9.50 3.26 11.19
C GLU A 459 -10.59 4.32 10.89
N GLN A 460 -10.83 4.61 9.60
CA GLN A 460 -11.85 5.53 9.11
C GLN A 460 -13.10 4.78 8.62
N HIS A 461 -13.32 3.57 9.13
CA HIS A 461 -14.53 2.79 8.86
C HIS A 461 -15.54 2.99 9.98
N CYS A 462 -16.82 2.85 9.63
CA CYS A 462 -17.88 2.83 10.62
C CYS A 462 -17.94 1.44 11.26
N HIS A 463 -18.40 1.38 12.49
CA HIS A 463 -18.52 0.13 13.22
C HIS A 463 -19.86 -0.54 12.90
N VAL A 464 -19.93 -1.86 13.00
CA VAL A 464 -21.20 -2.62 12.90
C VAL A 464 -21.66 -3.10 14.27
N ILE A 465 -21.00 -2.62 15.34
CA ILE A 465 -21.28 -3.03 16.71
C ILE A 465 -22.72 -2.62 17.09
N GLY A 466 -23.43 -3.53 17.75
CA GLY A 466 -24.75 -3.24 18.32
C GLY A 466 -25.77 -4.33 18.03
N LYS A 467 -27.04 -4.04 18.34
CA LYS A 467 -28.17 -4.93 18.08
C LYS A 467 -28.74 -4.68 16.70
N TRP A 468 -28.95 -5.75 15.94
CA TRP A 468 -29.47 -5.70 14.57
C TRP A 468 -30.65 -6.63 14.39
N ASP A 469 -31.66 -6.16 13.67
CA ASP A 469 -32.78 -6.96 13.21
C ASP A 469 -32.38 -7.60 11.87
N LEU A 470 -32.03 -8.89 11.90
CA LEU A 470 -31.62 -9.68 10.72
C LEU A 470 -32.82 -10.46 10.15
N THR A 471 -33.07 -10.25 8.87
CA THR A 471 -34.09 -10.92 8.06
C THR A 471 -33.42 -11.82 7.02
N ILE A 472 -33.87 -13.07 6.94
CA ILE A 472 -33.48 -14.04 5.91
C ILE A 472 -34.71 -14.28 5.03
N SER A 473 -34.55 -14.12 3.73
CA SER A 473 -35.60 -14.40 2.74
C SER A 473 -35.14 -15.38 1.66
N ASP A 474 -36.09 -16.12 1.10
CA ASP A 474 -35.81 -17.00 -0.03
C ASP A 474 -35.60 -16.21 -1.34
N ALA A 475 -35.38 -16.93 -2.44
CA ALA A 475 -35.17 -16.32 -3.76
C ALA A 475 -36.40 -15.53 -4.28
N ASN A 476 -37.60 -15.80 -3.75
CA ASN A 476 -38.83 -15.10 -4.11
C ASN A 476 -39.13 -13.92 -3.18
N GLY A 477 -38.27 -13.66 -2.20
CA GLY A 477 -38.43 -12.59 -1.23
C GLY A 477 -39.35 -12.94 -0.04
N ALA A 478 -39.80 -14.19 0.08
CA ALA A 478 -40.58 -14.60 1.24
C ALA A 478 -39.68 -14.70 2.47
N VAL A 479 -40.09 -14.10 3.59
CA VAL A 479 -39.32 -14.10 4.83
C VAL A 479 -39.32 -15.51 5.44
N VAL A 480 -38.13 -16.08 5.59
CA VAL A 480 -37.89 -17.42 6.15
C VAL A 480 -37.53 -17.34 7.64
N SER A 481 -36.87 -16.25 8.05
CA SER A 481 -36.50 -16.01 9.44
C SER A 481 -36.34 -14.52 9.72
N ASN A 482 -36.68 -14.10 10.93
CA ASN A 482 -36.35 -12.78 11.46
C ASN A 482 -35.79 -12.96 12.88
N SER A 483 -34.71 -12.27 13.23
CA SER A 483 -34.05 -12.44 14.53
C SER A 483 -33.25 -11.20 14.90
N ASN A 484 -33.21 -10.91 16.21
CA ASN A 484 -32.28 -9.94 16.75
C ASN A 484 -30.91 -10.58 16.94
N ILE A 485 -29.87 -9.96 16.42
CA ILE A 485 -28.48 -10.37 16.59
C ILE A 485 -27.70 -9.27 17.30
N LEU A 486 -26.76 -9.67 18.16
CA LEU A 486 -25.78 -8.75 18.70
C LEU A 486 -24.47 -8.92 17.94
N VAL A 487 -24.05 -7.89 17.20
CA VAL A 487 -22.78 -7.87 16.49
C VAL A 487 -21.70 -7.28 17.41
N LYS A 488 -20.58 -7.99 17.52
CA LYS A 488 -19.40 -7.55 18.25
C LYS A 488 -18.20 -7.47 17.33
N GLU A 489 -17.46 -6.38 17.45
CA GLU A 489 -16.18 -6.22 16.77
C GLU A 489 -15.09 -6.93 17.59
N THR A 490 -14.54 -7.99 17.03
CA THR A 490 -13.28 -8.59 17.47
C THR A 490 -12.38 -8.80 16.23
N TYR A 491 -11.21 -9.42 16.38
CA TYR A 491 -10.30 -9.66 15.24
C TYR A 491 -10.98 -10.45 14.10
N ASP A 492 -11.92 -11.34 14.47
CA ASP A 492 -12.96 -11.86 13.59
C ASP A 492 -14.32 -11.34 14.09
N TRP A 493 -15.19 -10.86 13.23
CA TRP A 493 -16.49 -10.33 13.63
C TRP A 493 -17.45 -11.46 13.98
N TYR A 494 -18.04 -11.36 15.16
CA TYR A 494 -19.00 -12.35 15.65
C TYR A 494 -20.37 -11.70 15.80
N ALA A 495 -21.41 -12.39 15.34
CA ALA A 495 -22.77 -12.08 15.75
C ALA A 495 -23.51 -13.33 16.20
N TYR A 496 -24.37 -13.16 17.19
CA TYR A 496 -25.11 -14.26 17.78
C TYR A 496 -26.52 -13.84 18.15
N SER A 497 -27.42 -14.82 18.09
CA SER A 497 -28.76 -14.80 18.63
C SER A 497 -29.04 -16.14 19.32
N ASP A 498 -30.24 -16.30 19.89
CA ASP A 498 -30.70 -17.59 20.43
C ASP A 498 -30.89 -18.65 19.33
N SER A 499 -30.94 -18.25 18.05
CA SER A 499 -31.32 -19.09 16.91
C SER A 499 -30.20 -19.36 15.91
N PHE A 500 -29.09 -18.60 15.93
CA PHE A 500 -27.92 -18.83 15.08
C PHE A 500 -26.65 -18.12 15.56
N SER A 501 -25.51 -18.55 15.02
CA SER A 501 -24.20 -17.90 15.18
C SER A 501 -23.61 -17.54 13.82
N MET A 502 -22.95 -16.39 13.75
CA MET A 502 -22.22 -15.88 12.60
C MET A 502 -20.79 -15.56 13.01
N ASN A 503 -19.82 -16.03 12.24
CA ASN A 503 -18.42 -15.71 12.39
C ASN A 503 -17.84 -15.36 11.02
N GLY A 504 -17.19 -14.21 10.90
CA GLY A 504 -16.58 -13.81 9.64
C GLY A 504 -15.60 -12.67 9.77
N ARG A 505 -14.83 -12.42 8.73
CA ARG A 505 -13.93 -11.28 8.65
C ARG A 505 -14.62 -10.13 7.93
N TYR A 506 -14.55 -8.95 8.52
CA TYR A 506 -14.91 -7.71 7.84
C TYR A 506 -13.69 -7.11 7.17
N PHE A 507 -13.80 -6.87 5.87
CA PHE A 507 -12.77 -6.20 5.09
C PHE A 507 -13.40 -5.58 3.86
N ARG A 508 -13.01 -4.34 3.53
CA ARG A 508 -13.50 -3.59 2.36
C ARG A 508 -15.04 -3.46 2.29
N ASP A 509 -15.67 -3.03 3.38
CA ASP A 509 -17.12 -2.84 3.48
C ASP A 509 -17.94 -4.14 3.26
N VAL A 510 -17.29 -5.32 3.29
CA VAL A 510 -17.91 -6.64 3.20
C VAL A 510 -17.55 -7.48 4.42
N TRP A 511 -18.57 -8.07 5.04
CA TRP A 511 -18.42 -9.08 6.07
C TRP A 511 -18.64 -10.47 5.46
N ASN A 512 -17.57 -11.25 5.39
CA ASN A 512 -17.58 -12.61 4.82
C ASN A 512 -17.33 -13.64 5.90
N GLY A 513 -18.09 -14.72 5.93
CA GLY A 513 -17.97 -15.69 6.99
C GLY A 513 -18.85 -16.91 6.84
N ASN A 514 -19.01 -17.62 7.94
CA ASN A 514 -19.90 -18.75 8.07
C ASN A 514 -20.99 -18.46 9.10
N MET A 515 -22.18 -18.97 8.82
CA MET A 515 -23.37 -18.86 9.65
C MET A 515 -23.95 -20.25 9.87
N THR A 516 -24.29 -20.60 11.11
CA THR A 516 -25.02 -21.83 11.42
C THR A 516 -26.49 -21.51 11.63
N PHE A 517 -27.36 -21.99 10.74
CA PHE A 517 -28.81 -21.76 10.78
C PHE A 517 -29.56 -23.09 10.61
N LYS A 518 -30.46 -23.40 11.54
CA LYS A 518 -31.20 -24.68 11.58
C LYS A 518 -30.26 -25.90 11.41
N GLU A 519 -29.20 -25.95 12.22
CA GLU A 519 -28.18 -27.01 12.22
C GLU A 519 -27.38 -27.17 10.90
N THR A 520 -27.58 -26.28 9.93
CA THR A 520 -26.86 -26.28 8.66
C THR A 520 -25.89 -25.10 8.61
N VAL A 521 -24.68 -25.33 8.09
CA VAL A 521 -23.66 -24.29 7.92
C VAL A 521 -23.77 -23.67 6.51
N TYR A 522 -23.79 -22.35 6.48
CA TYR A 522 -23.86 -21.52 5.28
C TYR A 522 -22.64 -20.61 5.22
N ASP A 523 -22.12 -20.36 4.02
CA ASP A 523 -21.18 -19.27 3.78
C ASP A 523 -21.96 -18.01 3.45
N PHE A 524 -21.64 -16.88 4.06
CA PHE A 524 -22.27 -15.60 3.79
C PHE A 524 -21.28 -14.56 3.28
N SER A 525 -21.81 -13.63 2.49
CA SER A 525 -21.13 -12.41 2.06
C SER A 525 -22.12 -11.26 2.20
N LEU A 526 -21.91 -10.40 3.20
CA LEU A 526 -22.80 -9.29 3.55
C LEU A 526 -22.10 -7.96 3.29
N LYS A 527 -22.65 -7.14 2.39
CA LYS A 527 -22.17 -5.78 2.12
C LYS A 527 -22.84 -4.81 3.08
N LEU A 528 -22.04 -3.96 3.71
CA LEU A 528 -22.55 -2.87 4.54
C LEU A 528 -23.07 -1.74 3.65
N ASP A 529 -24.22 -1.17 4.02
CA ASP A 529 -24.79 -0.03 3.32
C ASP A 529 -24.11 1.25 3.82
N THR A 530 -23.13 1.73 3.05
CA THR A 530 -22.35 2.93 3.39
C THR A 530 -23.15 4.23 3.33
N SER A 531 -24.36 4.22 2.78
CA SER A 531 -25.27 5.37 2.78
C SER A 531 -26.14 5.44 4.05
N GLN A 532 -26.24 4.33 4.77
CA GLN A 532 -27.10 4.17 5.93
C GLN A 532 -26.20 4.04 7.17
N VAL A 533 -25.90 5.19 7.75
CA VAL A 533 -25.00 5.33 8.89
C VAL A 533 -25.64 6.25 9.93
N LYS A 534 -25.44 5.92 11.20
CA LYS A 534 -25.83 6.75 12.34
C LYS A 534 -24.59 7.17 13.12
N THR A 535 -24.57 8.41 13.57
CA THR A 535 -23.48 8.95 14.40
C THR A 535 -23.93 8.94 15.85
N PHE A 536 -23.15 8.29 16.72
CA PHE A 536 -23.41 8.24 18.17
C PHE A 536 -22.12 8.62 18.91
N SER A 537 -22.14 9.68 19.71
CA SER A 537 -20.97 10.11 20.51
C SER A 537 -19.64 10.18 19.71
N ASN A 538 -19.70 10.67 18.47
CA ASN A 538 -18.59 10.73 17.49
C ASN A 538 -18.11 9.38 16.91
N LEU A 539 -18.78 8.26 17.22
CA LEU A 539 -18.59 6.98 16.55
C LEU A 539 -19.59 6.85 15.40
N CYS A 540 -19.05 6.50 14.24
CA CYS A 540 -19.84 6.16 13.06
C CYS A 540 -20.29 4.70 13.17
N VAL A 541 -21.58 4.41 13.10
CA VAL A 541 -22.12 3.04 13.15
C VAL A 541 -23.01 2.81 11.93
N PHE A 542 -22.75 1.73 11.19
CA PHE A 542 -23.62 1.34 10.09
C PHE A 542 -25.02 0.98 10.60
N SER A 543 -26.05 1.29 9.82
CA SER A 543 -27.44 1.02 10.20
C SER A 543 -28.14 0.03 9.27
N LYS A 544 -27.48 -0.42 8.21
CA LYS A 544 -28.00 -1.45 7.31
C LYS A 544 -26.89 -2.29 6.68
N LEU A 545 -27.16 -3.57 6.45
CA LEU A 545 -26.33 -4.49 5.69
C LEU A 545 -27.20 -5.45 4.89
N SER A 546 -26.65 -5.99 3.80
CA SER A 546 -27.37 -6.97 2.98
C SER A 546 -26.43 -7.82 2.13
N GLY A 547 -26.87 -9.01 1.76
CA GLY A 547 -26.10 -9.92 0.92
C GLY A 547 -26.74 -11.28 0.82
N ILE A 548 -25.91 -12.30 0.60
CA ILE A 548 -26.37 -13.65 0.30
C ILE A 548 -25.68 -14.62 1.26
N MET A 549 -26.40 -15.66 1.68
CA MET A 549 -25.84 -16.85 2.32
C MET A 549 -26.12 -18.08 1.47
N THR A 550 -25.16 -19.01 1.36
CA THR A 550 -25.26 -20.21 0.53
C THR A 550 -24.87 -21.46 1.33
N SER A 551 -25.70 -22.49 1.27
CA SER A 551 -25.46 -23.76 1.96
C SER A 551 -24.26 -24.47 1.33
N ARG A 552 -23.32 -24.92 2.16
CA ARG A 552 -22.16 -25.70 1.69
C ARG A 552 -22.54 -27.08 1.17
N THR A 553 -23.66 -27.64 1.63
CA THR A 553 -24.09 -29.01 1.30
C THR A 553 -25.08 -29.06 0.17
N SER A 554 -26.08 -28.17 0.16
CA SER A 554 -27.15 -28.20 -0.85
C SER A 554 -26.97 -27.17 -1.97
N GLY A 555 -26.06 -26.20 -1.81
CA GLY A 555 -25.93 -25.06 -2.75
C GLY A 555 -27.12 -24.09 -2.72
N MET A 556 -28.09 -24.30 -1.82
CA MET A 556 -29.24 -23.43 -1.65
C MET A 556 -28.83 -22.06 -1.12
N SER A 557 -29.30 -20.98 -1.75
CA SER A 557 -28.97 -19.61 -1.37
C SER A 557 -30.20 -18.87 -0.80
N PHE A 558 -29.95 -18.01 0.18
CA PHE A 558 -30.93 -17.11 0.78
C PHE A 558 -30.41 -15.67 0.74
N ASN A 559 -31.34 -14.73 0.60
CA ASN A 559 -31.05 -13.31 0.78
C ASN A 559 -31.02 -12.99 2.26
N VAL A 560 -30.06 -12.17 2.67
CA VAL A 560 -29.90 -11.72 4.05
C VAL A 560 -29.88 -10.21 4.04
N SER A 561 -30.66 -9.59 4.94
CA SER A 561 -30.60 -8.16 5.20
C SER A 561 -30.69 -7.93 6.69
N ALA A 562 -29.95 -6.97 7.23
CA ALA A 562 -30.12 -6.56 8.61
C ALA A 562 -30.15 -5.04 8.74
N VAL A 563 -30.91 -4.55 9.72
CA VAL A 563 -31.02 -3.13 10.06
C VAL A 563 -30.64 -2.95 11.53
N ALA A 564 -29.84 -1.95 11.86
CA ALA A 564 -29.51 -1.66 13.25
C ALA A 564 -30.77 -1.23 13.99
N SER A 565 -31.11 -1.95 15.06
CA SER A 565 -32.23 -1.63 15.94
C SER A 565 -31.97 -0.26 16.61
N GLN A 566 -33.02 0.50 16.95
CA GLN A 566 -32.89 1.89 17.47
C GLN A 566 -32.15 2.01 18.82
N SER A 567 -31.77 0.92 19.46
CA SER A 567 -31.17 0.87 20.80
C SER A 567 -29.75 0.31 20.73
N MET A 568 -28.75 1.19 20.83
CA MET A 568 -27.48 0.84 21.45
C MET A 568 -27.61 1.03 22.98
N ASP A 569 -28.56 0.35 23.63
CA ASP A 569 -28.60 0.27 25.10
C ASP A 569 -27.53 -0.73 25.56
N GLY A 570 -26.28 -0.29 25.50
CA GLY A 570 -25.25 -0.69 26.44
C GLY A 570 -25.04 0.46 27.40
N ALA A 571 -24.89 0.20 28.70
CA ALA A 571 -24.55 1.26 29.65
C ALA A 571 -23.26 1.93 29.17
N GLN A 572 -23.32 3.24 28.91
CA GLN A 572 -22.12 4.01 28.56
C GLN A 572 -21.10 3.86 29.69
N CYS A 573 -19.83 3.70 29.32
CA CYS A 573 -18.74 3.54 30.25
C CYS A 573 -17.52 4.34 29.82
N THR A 574 -16.69 4.72 30.78
CA THR A 574 -15.37 5.31 30.55
C THR A 574 -14.25 4.36 30.97
N GLN A 575 -14.59 3.28 31.64
CA GLN A 575 -13.69 2.28 32.19
C GLN A 575 -14.42 0.96 32.37
N ASN A 576 -13.65 -0.12 32.44
CA ASN A 576 -14.17 -1.45 32.74
C ASN A 576 -14.93 -1.43 34.09
N GLN A 577 -16.03 -2.17 34.19
CA GLN A 577 -16.80 -2.29 35.43
C GLN A 577 -16.75 -3.71 35.98
N GLY A 578 -16.68 -3.85 37.29
CA GLY A 578 -16.84 -5.14 37.96
C GLY A 578 -18.23 -5.72 37.71
N CYS A 579 -18.34 -7.04 37.75
CA CYS A 579 -19.60 -7.75 37.63
C CYS A 579 -19.57 -9.05 38.42
N ASP A 580 -20.74 -9.47 38.86
CA ASP A 580 -20.87 -10.65 39.72
C ASP A 580 -20.68 -11.94 38.92
N VAL A 581 -19.77 -12.77 39.40
CA VAL A 581 -19.53 -14.13 38.90
C VAL A 581 -19.73 -15.10 40.05
N ALA A 582 -20.52 -16.15 39.85
CA ALA A 582 -20.63 -17.22 40.83
C ALA A 582 -19.25 -17.83 41.10
N ASN A 583 -18.81 -17.80 42.37
CA ASN A 583 -17.52 -18.33 42.83
C ASN A 583 -16.28 -17.67 42.21
N GLY A 584 -16.35 -16.38 41.84
CA GLY A 584 -15.20 -15.61 41.36
C GLY A 584 -15.46 -14.12 41.27
N VAL A 585 -14.52 -13.43 40.64
CA VAL A 585 -14.58 -12.00 40.31
C VAL A 585 -14.60 -11.87 38.80
N GLY A 586 -15.48 -11.02 38.29
CA GLY A 586 -15.54 -10.71 36.86
C GLY A 586 -15.48 -9.23 36.55
N VAL A 587 -15.14 -8.94 35.30
CA VAL A 587 -15.07 -7.61 34.73
C VAL A 587 -15.83 -7.57 33.41
N ARG A 588 -16.65 -6.54 33.23
CA ARG A 588 -17.19 -6.09 31.96
C ARG A 588 -16.22 -5.08 31.36
N GLU A 589 -15.65 -5.42 30.21
CA GLU A 589 -14.75 -4.52 29.49
C GLU A 589 -15.53 -3.35 28.89
N CYS A 590 -14.95 -2.15 28.97
CA CYS A 590 -15.45 -0.95 28.35
C CYS A 590 -14.81 -0.80 26.98
N ILE A 591 -15.57 -1.07 25.93
CA ILE A 591 -15.08 -1.11 24.56
C ILE A 591 -15.72 0.07 23.83
N ASN A 592 -14.89 1.02 23.41
CA ASN A 592 -15.31 2.22 22.66
C ASN A 592 -16.47 2.99 23.33
N GLY A 593 -16.45 3.09 24.66
CA GLY A 593 -17.45 3.85 25.43
C GLY A 593 -18.68 3.07 25.87
N TYR A 594 -18.74 1.76 25.60
CA TYR A 594 -19.86 0.90 25.95
C TYR A 594 -19.44 -0.33 26.75
N LEU A 595 -20.19 -0.62 27.80
CA LEU A 595 -19.88 -1.69 28.72
C LEU A 595 -20.33 -3.04 28.13
N SER A 596 -19.42 -4.01 28.04
CA SER A 596 -19.75 -5.37 27.61
C SER A 596 -20.85 -5.98 28.49
N ASP A 597 -21.89 -6.55 27.88
CA ASP A 597 -22.92 -7.33 28.60
C ASP A 597 -22.39 -8.66 29.17
N ILE A 598 -21.19 -9.09 28.74
CA ILE A 598 -20.55 -10.31 29.23
C ILE A 598 -19.64 -9.97 30.40
N CYS A 599 -19.90 -10.63 31.53
CA CYS A 599 -19.04 -10.63 32.68
C CYS A 599 -17.89 -11.63 32.48
N ARG A 600 -16.67 -11.14 32.22
CA ARG A 600 -15.50 -12.00 32.04
C ARG A 600 -14.88 -12.32 33.38
N VAL A 601 -14.73 -13.60 33.71
CA VAL A 601 -14.03 -14.04 34.92
C VAL A 601 -12.56 -13.61 34.85
N THR A 602 -12.13 -12.79 35.79
CA THR A 602 -10.72 -12.42 35.95
C THR A 602 -10.04 -13.31 36.98
N GLU A 603 -10.79 -13.78 37.97
CA GLU A 603 -10.28 -14.60 39.05
C GLU A 603 -11.38 -15.51 39.60
N CYS A 604 -11.03 -16.74 39.99
CA CYS A 604 -11.96 -17.65 40.68
C CYS A 604 -11.60 -17.74 42.17
N ASN A 605 -12.61 -17.90 43.02
CA ASN A 605 -12.42 -18.08 44.45
C ASN A 605 -11.61 -19.36 44.74
N PRO A 606 -10.88 -19.41 45.87
CA PRO A 606 -10.16 -20.62 46.29
C PRO A 606 -11.06 -21.87 46.27
N GLY A 607 -10.60 -22.94 45.62
CA GLY A 607 -11.37 -24.18 45.44
C GLY A 607 -12.06 -24.33 44.09
N PHE A 608 -12.08 -23.26 43.27
CA PHE A 608 -12.66 -23.26 41.93
C PHE A 608 -11.59 -23.03 40.85
N LEU A 609 -11.85 -23.48 39.63
CA LEU A 609 -11.02 -23.22 38.45
C LEU A 609 -11.88 -22.57 37.36
N MET A 610 -11.25 -21.69 36.59
CA MET A 610 -11.88 -21.11 35.40
C MET A 610 -12.07 -22.20 34.35
N SER A 611 -13.31 -22.45 33.93
CA SER A 611 -13.57 -23.28 32.76
C SER A 611 -12.99 -22.61 31.51
N VAL A 612 -12.30 -23.39 30.66
CA VAL A 612 -11.89 -22.91 29.34
C VAL A 612 -13.15 -22.73 28.52
N GLY A 613 -13.59 -21.48 28.37
CA GLY A 613 -14.76 -21.14 27.57
C GLY A 613 -14.58 -21.63 26.14
N GLN A 614 -15.44 -22.56 25.72
CA GLN A 614 -15.74 -22.74 24.31
C GLN A 614 -16.42 -21.45 23.80
N PRO A 615 -16.31 -21.12 22.50
CA PRO A 615 -16.77 -19.84 21.92
C PRO A 615 -18.26 -19.49 22.10
N VAL A 616 -19.05 -20.33 22.78
CA VAL A 616 -20.51 -20.20 22.96
C VAL A 616 -20.93 -20.08 24.44
N ARG A 617 -20.02 -20.25 25.43
CA ARG A 617 -20.34 -20.08 26.86
C ARG A 617 -19.29 -19.19 27.55
N PRO A 618 -19.70 -18.15 28.31
CA PRO A 618 -18.78 -17.39 29.15
C PRO A 618 -18.03 -18.34 30.09
N SER A 619 -16.74 -18.11 30.31
CA SER A 619 -15.99 -18.83 31.34
C SER A 619 -16.72 -18.71 32.68
N THR A 620 -16.79 -19.80 33.43
CA THR A 620 -17.38 -19.84 34.78
C THR A 620 -16.40 -20.47 35.75
N CYS A 621 -16.52 -20.14 37.03
CA CYS A 621 -15.76 -20.79 38.09
C CYS A 621 -16.44 -22.11 38.47
N ILE A 622 -15.81 -23.23 38.10
CA ILE A 622 -16.28 -24.58 38.40
C ILE A 622 -15.50 -25.13 39.60
N GLU A 623 -16.14 -25.92 40.46
CA GLU A 623 -15.44 -26.57 41.58
C GLU A 623 -14.28 -27.42 41.04
N LYS A 624 -13.15 -27.39 41.75
CA LYS A 624 -12.05 -28.34 41.49
C LYS A 624 -12.55 -29.75 41.76
N SER A 625 -13.03 -30.44 40.72
CA SER A 625 -13.22 -31.88 40.79
C SER A 625 -11.84 -32.54 40.86
N VAL A 626 -11.63 -33.32 41.92
CA VAL A 626 -10.50 -34.23 41.97
C VAL A 626 -10.77 -35.35 40.96
N SER A 627 -9.81 -35.57 40.05
CA SER A 627 -9.71 -36.63 39.03
C SER A 627 -10.20 -36.31 37.61
N PHE A 628 -9.24 -36.14 36.69
CA PHE A 628 -9.11 -36.96 35.49
C PHE A 628 -7.70 -36.72 34.90
N ILE A 629 -6.74 -37.58 35.24
CA ILE A 629 -5.52 -37.73 34.45
C ILE A 629 -5.98 -38.35 33.12
N ALA A 630 -5.71 -37.66 32.01
CA ALA A 630 -6.14 -38.06 30.67
C ALA A 630 -5.80 -39.56 30.40
N PRO A 631 -6.75 -40.38 29.89
CA PRO A 631 -6.51 -41.79 29.55
C PRO A 631 -5.33 -42.01 28.58
N ILE A 632 -4.97 -40.98 27.83
CA ILE A 632 -3.89 -41.00 26.83
C ILE A 632 -2.51 -41.07 27.50
N VAL A 633 -2.31 -40.44 28.66
CA VAL A 633 -1.01 -40.41 29.35
C VAL A 633 -0.75 -41.74 30.08
N ILE A 634 -1.79 -42.33 30.67
CA ILE A 634 -1.69 -43.65 31.34
C ILE A 634 -1.51 -44.76 30.31
N GLY A 635 -2.24 -44.73 29.18
CA GLY A 635 -2.07 -45.70 28.10
C GLY A 635 -0.67 -45.67 27.48
N SER A 636 -0.10 -44.47 27.33
CA SER A 636 1.27 -44.29 26.80
C SER A 636 2.35 -44.79 27.76
N LEU A 637 2.18 -44.56 29.07
CA LEU A 637 3.10 -45.06 30.10
C LEU A 637 2.99 -46.57 30.29
N LEU A 638 1.79 -47.15 30.24
CA LEU A 638 1.61 -48.62 30.26
C LEU A 638 2.16 -49.28 29.00
N GLY A 639 1.97 -48.66 27.83
CA GLY A 639 2.54 -49.13 26.57
C GLY A 639 4.07 -49.17 26.60
N LEU A 640 4.71 -48.10 27.08
CA LEU A 640 6.16 -48.03 27.29
C LEU A 640 6.66 -49.04 28.33
N PHE A 641 5.91 -49.27 29.42
CA PHE A 641 6.29 -50.23 30.44
C PHE A 641 6.19 -51.68 29.95
N ILE A 642 5.14 -52.01 29.16
CA ILE A 642 4.98 -53.32 28.52
C ILE A 642 6.06 -53.56 27.45
N LEU A 643 6.43 -52.53 26.68
CA LEU A 643 7.50 -52.63 25.69
C LEU A 643 8.86 -52.84 26.35
N CYS A 644 9.18 -52.09 27.42
CA CYS A 644 10.42 -52.24 28.18
C CYS A 644 10.51 -53.60 28.87
N THR A 645 9.43 -54.07 29.50
CA THR A 645 9.39 -55.40 30.13
C THR A 645 9.46 -56.54 29.11
N GLY A 646 8.82 -56.38 27.94
CA GLY A 646 8.93 -57.31 26.81
C GLY A 646 10.35 -57.40 26.25
N VAL A 647 11.06 -56.28 26.08
CA VAL A 647 12.45 -56.26 25.63
C VAL A 647 13.38 -56.90 26.67
N ILE A 648 13.19 -56.63 27.96
CA ILE A 648 13.97 -57.25 29.03
C ILE A 648 13.75 -58.77 29.08
N LEU A 649 12.50 -59.23 28.97
CA LEU A 649 12.19 -60.66 28.93
C LEU A 649 12.76 -61.34 27.67
N CYS A 650 12.76 -60.66 26.52
CA CYS A 650 13.34 -61.18 25.29
C CYS A 650 14.87 -61.29 25.38
N VAL A 651 15.55 -60.28 25.95
CA VAL A 651 17.00 -60.31 26.21
C VAL A 651 17.36 -61.39 27.23
N CYS A 652 16.56 -61.59 28.28
CA CYS A 652 16.74 -62.67 29.23
C CYS A 652 16.50 -64.06 28.61
N TYR A 653 15.48 -64.21 27.77
CA TYR A 653 15.19 -65.47 27.06
C TYR A 653 16.30 -65.84 26.07
N VAL A 654 16.83 -64.86 25.33
CA VAL A 654 17.96 -65.06 24.41
C VAL A 654 19.24 -65.42 25.19
N ARG A 655 19.56 -64.75 26.30
CA ARG A 655 20.72 -65.11 27.14
C ARG A 655 20.62 -66.53 27.74
N VAL A 656 19.42 -66.98 28.13
CA VAL A 656 19.23 -68.34 28.66
C VAL A 656 19.32 -69.40 27.56
N LYS A 657 18.89 -69.09 26.32
CA LYS A 657 18.99 -70.03 25.19
C LYS A 657 20.41 -70.17 24.64
N PHE A 658 21.24 -69.13 24.72
CA PHE A 658 22.66 -69.17 24.30
C PHE A 658 23.62 -69.75 25.36
N SER A 659 23.19 -69.86 26.63
CA SER A 659 23.99 -70.52 27.69
C SER A 659 23.92 -72.07 27.64
N LYS A 660 23.00 -72.65 26.85
CA LYS A 660 22.80 -74.11 26.74
C LYS A 660 23.31 -74.77 25.44
N LYS A 661 24.24 -74.14 24.71
CA LYS A 661 24.99 -74.81 23.63
C LYS A 661 26.49 -74.72 23.85
N GLY A 662 26.98 -75.74 24.56
CA GLY A 662 28.20 -76.50 24.25
C GLY A 662 29.44 -75.76 23.75
N THR A 663 30.40 -75.63 24.65
CA THR A 663 31.83 -75.94 24.47
C THR A 663 32.25 -76.60 23.15
N SER A 664 33.22 -76.01 22.43
CA SER A 664 34.52 -76.63 22.06
C SER A 664 35.33 -75.80 21.03
N GLY A 665 36.65 -75.70 21.26
CA GLY A 665 37.71 -75.46 20.25
C GLY A 665 38.04 -73.99 19.91
N THR A 666 39.09 -73.37 20.49
CA THR A 666 40.52 -73.34 20.10
C THR A 666 40.91 -72.55 18.83
N TYR A 667 41.62 -71.43 19.09
CA TYR A 667 42.82 -70.84 18.43
C TYR A 667 42.83 -70.37 16.94
N GLN A 668 43.16 -69.07 16.76
CA GLN A 668 44.27 -68.45 15.98
C GLN A 668 43.87 -67.00 15.61
N ALA A 669 44.46 -65.91 16.14
CA ALA A 669 45.77 -65.28 15.88
C ALA A 669 45.94 -64.63 14.49
N PHE A 670 45.55 -63.35 14.33
CA PHE A 670 46.43 -62.19 14.10
C PHE A 670 45.63 -60.88 14.18
#